data_AF-A0A8C1DW16-F1
#
_entry.id   AF-A0A8C1DW16-F1
#
_cell.length_a   1.000
_cell.length_b   1.000
_cell.length_c   1.000
_cell.angle_alpha   90.00
_cell.angle_beta   90.00
_cell.angle_gamma   90.00
#
_symmetry.space_group_name_H-M   'P 1'
#
loop_
_entity.id
_entity.type
_entity.pdbx_description
1 polymer ?
#
loop_
_entity_poly.entity_id
_entity_poly.type
_entity_poly.pdbx_seq_one_letter_code
_entity_poly.pdbx_strand_id
1 'polypeptide(L)'
;MAGRVQQGDLTEYKKSLIKRDLEMGIVMTVYRQRMERLTVQVIMETRQVAWSRTANKTEGVLDLFEIREVRAGKNSKDFDRFKDSKDKYIDPNTCFTIFYGSQFVLNTLSLAADSVEDAENWLTGLELLRQETLVAYTPEIIESWLRKQMYSVDQTKKNRFSSFSFTFFSNSLILVLCLTSLVLTFCLSQHHAERAQVSESWANNTNQVRELMTIFIDDTMRKTNDPAFTVEEFLSFLFSKENSIWDEKFSEICPLDMNNPLSHYWINSSHNTYLTGDQLRSESSTEAYVRCLRLGCRCVELDCWNGPDEPIIYHGWTRTSKIKFKDVVKAINDHAFATSEFPVVLSIEEHCDVKQQKMMAQVFKDVFQDKLLTDPLEPEAEQLPSPTQLKGKIIIKVEKLHWKILHELQEEDVGKVITGGTDLHQSEPWFHGRMSEGRQTAERLLQEYCADSGGVDGTFLVRESDTYVNDCTLSFWRSGRVQHCRIRSCLDGGHTVYFLTENLHFPNVYALIQYYRENPLRCQDFNLRLTELVPRPDQHIREGWFYSNLSRGEAEDYLMRIPRDGAFLIRQRENSDSYAITFRGEGMVKHCRIHKEGSMYVLGTSSEFESLLELVDYFRKKPLYRKIKLRYPVTPELITISASLYDSKQYVEANEIEPTVKALYEYRAMRQDELTFQKGALIHNVTKEANGWWKGDYGGKLQHYFPSNYVEEIDSTEPNNYTYKEVRSFVENKIPSRNKSTQFMLYNRKALSRVYPKGQRVDSSNYDPYPLWMCGCHMVALNFQTADKYMQLNSALFSLNGGTGYVLQPELMRSDSYDPHQEKKNVRFTITIRVIGARHLPKPGRSIASPFVEIELCGQTEDNKFKTTVSHDNGLNPIWLAPNSQPSEIFTFSVYEPDLTFLRFVVFEEDMFSDPNFLAQATFPVKGYRSVPLKNGFSENLELASLLVYVDIQQVEVRDRKFVNDVIIYFKKRFYFIENTMLV
;
A
#
# COMPACT_ATOMS: atom_id res chain seq x y z
N MET A 1 -16.77 28.63 10.88
CA MET A 1 -15.62 29.44 11.34
C MET A 1 -15.46 29.26 12.84
N ALA A 2 -14.53 28.41 13.25
CA ALA A 2 -13.95 28.39 14.59
C ALA A 2 -12.47 28.75 14.40
N GLY A 3 -11.95 29.69 15.19
CA GLY A 3 -10.66 30.32 14.95
C GLY A 3 -9.52 29.32 14.95
N ARG A 4 -8.90 29.09 13.78
CA ARG A 4 -7.51 28.63 13.73
C ARG A 4 -6.65 29.79 14.22
N VAL A 5 -6.09 29.66 15.42
CA VAL A 5 -4.96 30.49 15.83
C VAL A 5 -3.89 30.32 14.75
N GLN A 6 -3.53 31.40 14.06
CA GLN A 6 -2.39 31.40 13.14
C GLN A 6 -1.16 31.02 13.97
N GLN A 7 -0.47 29.95 13.59
CA GLN A 7 0.71 29.39 14.27
C GLN A 7 1.89 30.38 14.47
N GLY A 8 1.80 31.60 13.91
CA GLY A 8 2.80 32.67 14.04
C GLY A 8 2.79 33.45 15.37
N ASP A 9 1.78 33.29 16.24
CA ASP A 9 1.60 34.14 17.44
C ASP A 9 2.03 33.50 18.79
N LEU A 10 2.56 32.27 18.79
CA LEU A 10 3.01 31.61 20.02
C LEU A 10 4.47 31.92 20.32
N THR A 11 4.73 32.57 21.46
CA THR A 11 6.10 32.83 21.94
C THR A 11 6.82 31.53 22.28
N GLU A 12 8.15 31.50 22.14
CA GLU A 12 8.99 30.32 22.50
C GLU A 12 8.77 29.85 23.94
N TYR A 13 8.54 30.79 24.87
CA TYR A 13 8.17 30.46 26.24
C TYR A 13 6.87 29.65 26.33
N LYS A 14 5.83 30.05 25.59
CA LYS A 14 4.56 29.31 25.55
C LYS A 14 4.75 27.94 24.91
N LYS A 15 5.50 27.82 23.81
CA LYS A 15 5.81 26.52 23.19
C LYS A 15 6.51 25.59 24.18
N SER A 16 7.48 26.11 24.94
CA SER A 16 8.19 25.33 25.97
C SER A 16 7.27 24.86 27.11
N LEU A 17 6.30 25.70 27.52
CA LEU A 17 5.34 25.33 28.57
C LEU A 17 4.42 24.19 28.09
N ILE A 18 3.85 24.32 26.89
CA ILE A 18 3.01 23.30 26.26
C ILE A 18 3.76 21.96 26.17
N LYS A 19 5.01 21.99 25.67
CA LYS A 19 5.86 20.79 25.57
C LYS A 19 6.06 20.11 26.93
N ARG A 20 6.32 20.90 27.98
CA ARG A 20 6.47 20.37 29.35
C ARG A 20 5.17 19.75 29.88
N ASP A 21 4.02 20.33 29.57
CA ASP A 21 2.72 19.78 29.99
C ASP A 21 2.43 18.44 29.31
N LEU A 22 2.73 18.33 28.02
CA LEU A 22 2.62 17.06 27.28
C LEU A 22 3.58 16.00 27.83
N GLU A 23 4.78 16.39 28.26
CA GLU A 23 5.76 15.48 28.87
C GLU A 23 5.34 15.00 30.26
N MET A 24 4.74 15.87 31.09
CA MET A 24 4.16 15.48 32.38
C MET A 24 2.98 14.51 32.22
N GLY A 25 2.22 14.67 31.12
CA GLY A 25 1.10 13.83 30.78
C GLY A 25 -0.17 14.12 31.57
N ILE A 26 -1.31 13.71 31.02
CA ILE A 26 -2.62 13.83 31.68
C ILE A 26 -3.43 12.56 31.50
N VAL A 27 -4.43 12.35 32.36
CA VAL A 27 -5.33 11.19 32.24
C VAL A 27 -6.40 11.49 31.21
N MET A 28 -6.41 10.73 30.11
CA MET A 28 -7.44 10.82 29.08
C MET A 28 -8.24 9.53 29.00
N THR A 29 -9.44 9.64 28.42
CA THR A 29 -10.18 8.46 27.96
C THR A 29 -9.68 8.07 26.58
N VAL A 30 -9.18 6.84 26.45
CA VAL A 30 -8.65 6.28 25.20
C VAL A 30 -9.67 5.32 24.60
N TYR A 31 -10.08 5.57 23.35
CA TYR A 31 -11.08 4.78 22.62
C TYR A 31 -10.38 3.82 21.66
N ARG A 32 -10.44 2.51 21.96
CA ARG A 32 -9.90 1.43 21.11
C ARG A 32 -10.92 0.30 20.93
N GLN A 33 -10.57 -0.92 21.37
CA GLN A 33 -11.51 -2.03 21.50
C GLN A 33 -12.39 -1.90 22.74
N ARG A 34 -11.84 -1.27 23.79
CA ARG A 34 -12.52 -0.89 25.02
C ARG A 34 -12.22 0.57 25.30
N MET A 35 -13.06 1.17 26.13
CA MET A 35 -12.85 2.50 26.67
C MET A 35 -12.07 2.39 27.97
N GLU A 36 -10.93 3.07 28.06
CA GLU A 36 -10.05 2.99 29.22
C GLU A 36 -9.52 4.38 29.58
N ARG A 37 -9.48 4.72 30.88
CA ARG A 37 -8.81 5.93 31.35
C ARG A 37 -7.34 5.62 31.60
N LEU A 38 -6.47 6.27 30.84
CA LEU A 38 -5.03 6.04 30.84
C LEU A 38 -4.30 7.38 30.91
N THR A 39 -3.13 7.38 31.55
CA THR A 39 -2.22 8.53 31.49
C THR A 39 -1.57 8.55 30.12
N VAL A 40 -1.80 9.63 29.37
CA VAL A 40 -1.20 9.90 28.06
C VAL A 40 -0.11 10.95 28.26
N GLN A 41 1.09 10.69 27.76
CA GLN A 41 2.25 11.59 27.89
C GLN A 41 3.11 11.53 26.62
N VAL A 42 3.92 12.56 26.39
CA VAL A 42 4.95 12.56 25.34
C VAL A 42 6.31 12.26 25.96
N ILE A 43 6.99 11.24 25.46
CA ILE A 43 8.39 10.95 25.78
C ILE A 43 9.25 11.73 24.78
N MET A 44 9.78 12.88 25.21
CA MET A 44 10.46 13.83 24.32
C MET A 44 11.70 13.25 23.64
N GLU A 45 12.51 12.51 24.39
CA GLU A 45 13.77 11.92 23.92
C GLU A 45 13.59 10.83 22.84
N THR A 46 12.49 10.07 22.90
CA THR A 46 12.13 9.08 21.87
C THR A 46 11.10 9.60 20.90
N ARG A 47 10.60 10.83 21.09
CA ARG A 47 9.54 11.45 20.27
C ARG A 47 8.34 10.54 20.11
N GLN A 48 7.83 10.03 21.23
CA GLN A 48 6.71 9.09 21.26
C GLN A 48 5.57 9.59 22.15
N VAL A 49 4.33 9.45 21.68
CA VAL A 49 3.15 9.52 22.53
C VAL A 49 2.97 8.17 23.20
N ALA A 50 2.98 8.11 24.53
CA ALA A 50 2.82 6.90 25.31
C ALA A 50 1.53 6.96 26.13
N TRP A 51 0.86 5.82 26.28
CA TRP A 51 -0.26 5.67 27.20
C TRP A 51 -0.02 4.52 28.18
N SER A 52 -0.30 4.78 29.46
CA SER A 52 0.00 3.85 30.54
C SER A 52 -1.11 3.83 31.60
N ARG A 53 -1.25 2.69 32.28
CA ARG A 53 -2.16 2.56 33.43
C ARG A 53 -1.49 2.96 34.74
N THR A 54 -0.18 2.72 34.82
CA THR A 54 0.69 3.09 35.94
C THR A 54 2.04 3.54 35.37
N ALA A 55 2.79 4.33 36.13
CA ALA A 55 4.09 4.87 35.71
C ALA A 55 5.11 3.80 35.25
N ASN A 56 4.97 2.56 35.73
CA ASN A 56 5.90 1.46 35.42
C ASN A 56 5.39 0.52 34.32
N LYS A 57 4.20 0.75 33.76
CA LYS A 57 3.58 -0.15 32.77
C LYS A 57 2.96 0.65 31.62
N THR A 58 3.79 0.91 30.62
CA THR A 58 3.35 1.44 29.31
C THR A 58 2.53 0.39 28.57
N GLU A 59 1.29 0.73 28.20
CA GLU A 59 0.40 -0.17 27.45
C GLU A 59 0.58 -0.02 25.93
N GLY A 60 1.05 1.14 25.48
CA GLY A 60 1.48 1.32 24.10
C GLY A 60 2.14 2.67 23.85
N VAL A 61 2.79 2.76 22.71
CA VAL A 61 3.50 3.94 22.23
C VAL A 61 3.14 4.19 20.77
N LEU A 62 3.19 5.45 20.37
CA LEU A 62 2.99 5.94 19.01
C LEU A 62 4.14 6.89 18.67
N ASP A 63 4.83 6.64 17.58
CA ASP A 63 5.89 7.50 17.08
C ASP A 63 5.32 8.82 16.51
N LEU A 64 5.88 9.97 16.92
CA LEU A 64 5.49 11.26 16.38
C LEU A 64 5.75 11.36 14.86
N PHE A 65 6.77 10.63 14.34
CA PHE A 65 7.07 10.57 12.91
C PHE A 65 5.94 9.89 12.10
N GLU A 66 5.17 9.00 12.72
CA GLU A 66 4.05 8.33 12.07
C GLU A 66 2.77 9.17 12.02
N ILE A 67 2.68 10.25 12.81
CA ILE A 67 1.49 11.10 12.83
C ILE A 67 1.37 11.82 11.48
N ARG A 68 0.21 11.65 10.85
CA ARG A 68 -0.15 12.34 9.60
C ARG A 68 -1.02 13.56 9.86
N GLU A 69 -1.83 13.49 10.91
CA GLU A 69 -2.68 14.59 11.33
C GLU A 69 -3.25 14.36 12.72
N VAL A 70 -3.63 15.47 13.37
CA VAL A 70 -4.42 15.47 14.59
C VAL A 70 -5.67 16.32 14.33
N ARG A 71 -6.86 15.79 14.61
CA ARG A 71 -8.13 16.47 14.34
C ARG A 71 -8.97 16.59 15.61
N ALA A 72 -9.45 17.79 15.91
CA ALA A 72 -10.41 18.04 16.98
C ALA A 72 -11.78 17.41 16.69
N GLY A 73 -12.49 17.01 17.73
CA GLY A 73 -13.83 16.41 17.63
C GLY A 73 -13.84 14.89 17.56
N LYS A 74 -15.05 14.35 17.39
CA LYS A 74 -15.32 12.91 17.22
C LYS A 74 -15.33 12.52 15.75
N ASN A 75 -14.17 12.52 15.12
CA ASN A 75 -14.00 12.38 13.67
C ASN A 75 -13.47 11.00 13.24
N SER A 76 -13.61 9.99 14.08
CA SER A 76 -13.14 8.63 13.82
C SER A 76 -14.24 7.59 14.07
N LYS A 77 -14.10 6.42 13.44
CA LYS A 77 -14.97 5.27 13.67
C LYS A 77 -14.86 4.69 15.08
N ASP A 78 -13.80 5.01 15.82
CA ASP A 78 -13.65 4.53 17.20
C ASP A 78 -14.74 5.11 18.09
N PHE A 79 -15.07 6.40 17.92
CA PHE A 79 -16.16 7.04 18.63
C PHE A 79 -17.53 6.47 18.25
N ASP A 80 -17.69 6.06 16.98
CA ASP A 80 -18.94 5.49 16.49
C ASP A 80 -19.34 4.19 17.20
N ARG A 81 -18.35 3.38 17.61
CA ARG A 81 -18.56 2.12 18.33
C ARG A 81 -19.20 2.27 19.71
N PHE A 82 -19.10 3.47 20.30
CA PHE A 82 -19.58 3.76 21.65
C PHE A 82 -20.72 4.79 21.65
N LYS A 83 -21.34 5.08 20.49
CA LYS A 83 -22.43 6.06 20.35
C LYS A 83 -23.65 5.80 21.25
N ASP A 84 -23.90 4.54 21.61
CA ASP A 84 -25.01 4.12 22.47
C ASP A 84 -24.64 3.99 23.96
N SER A 85 -23.42 4.39 24.37
CA SER A 85 -23.00 4.36 25.77
C SER A 85 -23.47 5.60 26.55
N LYS A 86 -23.22 5.63 27.87
CA LYS A 86 -23.46 6.81 28.73
C LYS A 86 -22.67 8.06 28.29
N ASP A 87 -21.70 7.92 27.39
CA ASP A 87 -20.80 8.97 26.93
C ASP A 87 -21.30 9.76 25.69
N LYS A 88 -22.57 9.58 25.30
CA LYS A 88 -23.24 10.48 24.34
C LYS A 88 -23.15 11.95 24.76
N TYR A 89 -23.00 12.21 26.05
CA TYR A 89 -22.91 13.56 26.65
C TYR A 89 -21.48 14.12 26.73
N ILE A 90 -20.44 13.39 26.34
CA ILE A 90 -19.08 13.96 26.29
C ILE A 90 -19.04 15.02 25.20
N ASP A 91 -18.64 16.24 25.60
CA ASP A 91 -18.48 17.38 24.72
C ASP A 91 -17.49 17.04 23.58
N PRO A 92 -17.91 17.12 22.29
CA PRO A 92 -17.00 16.92 21.17
C PRO A 92 -15.74 17.80 21.23
N ASN A 93 -15.79 18.97 21.87
CA ASN A 93 -14.64 19.87 21.98
C ASN A 93 -13.56 19.36 22.95
N THR A 94 -13.86 18.39 23.83
CA THR A 94 -12.83 17.72 24.65
C THR A 94 -12.23 16.51 23.95
N CYS A 95 -12.73 16.17 22.76
CA CYS A 95 -12.30 15.00 21.99
C CYS A 95 -11.35 15.40 20.86
N PHE A 96 -10.44 14.50 20.52
CA PHE A 96 -9.64 14.59 19.30
C PHE A 96 -9.16 13.21 18.86
N THR A 97 -8.70 13.10 17.61
CA THR A 97 -8.12 11.86 17.06
C THR A 97 -6.77 12.16 16.44
N ILE A 98 -5.80 11.31 16.75
CA ILE A 98 -4.50 11.25 16.09
C ILE A 98 -4.60 10.20 14.98
N PHE A 99 -4.40 10.59 13.73
CA PHE A 99 -4.31 9.67 12.60
C PHE A 99 -2.84 9.45 12.26
N TYR A 100 -2.45 8.18 12.19
CA TYR A 100 -1.05 7.81 12.07
C TYR A 100 -0.81 6.56 11.23
N GLY A 101 0.43 6.39 10.80
CA GLY A 101 0.91 5.25 10.03
C GLY A 101 1.28 5.62 8.59
N SER A 102 1.76 4.62 7.87
CA SER A 102 2.40 4.80 6.56
C SER A 102 1.63 4.17 5.39
N GLN A 103 0.43 3.64 5.65
CA GLN A 103 -0.44 3.03 4.65
C GLN A 103 -1.42 4.07 4.08
N PHE A 104 -2.19 3.69 3.05
CA PHE A 104 -3.29 4.54 2.56
C PHE A 104 -4.38 4.70 3.62
N VAL A 105 -4.86 3.59 4.19
CA VAL A 105 -5.77 3.60 5.35
C VAL A 105 -4.95 3.81 6.61
N LEU A 106 -5.15 4.94 7.27
CA LEU A 106 -4.44 5.30 8.50
C LEU A 106 -5.03 4.61 9.73
N ASN A 107 -4.19 4.38 10.73
CA ASN A 107 -4.62 4.00 12.06
C ASN A 107 -5.12 5.24 12.82
N THR A 108 -5.97 5.02 13.82
CA THR A 108 -6.53 6.08 14.66
C THR A 108 -6.23 5.81 16.14
N LEU A 109 -5.85 6.88 16.86
CA LEU A 109 -5.83 6.92 18.32
C LEU A 109 -6.79 8.04 18.75
N SER A 110 -7.96 7.62 19.22
CA SER A 110 -9.07 8.52 19.55
C SER A 110 -9.11 8.78 21.06
N LEU A 111 -9.15 10.05 21.45
CA LEU A 111 -8.90 10.52 22.82
C LEU A 111 -9.98 11.51 23.26
N ALA A 112 -10.32 11.49 24.54
CA ALA A 112 -11.10 12.55 25.18
C ALA A 112 -10.44 13.00 26.50
N ALA A 113 -10.18 14.30 26.60
CA ALA A 113 -9.68 14.96 27.80
C ALA A 113 -10.84 15.31 28.75
N ASP A 114 -10.51 15.69 30.00
CA ASP A 114 -11.50 16.11 30.99
C ASP A 114 -11.99 17.55 30.75
N SER A 115 -11.20 18.38 30.06
CA SER A 115 -11.53 19.77 29.76
C SER A 115 -11.23 20.13 28.30
N VAL A 116 -11.87 21.19 27.81
CA VAL A 116 -11.62 21.73 26.46
C VAL A 116 -10.22 22.34 26.37
N GLU A 117 -9.77 22.99 27.44
CA GLU A 117 -8.43 23.60 27.53
C GLU A 117 -7.33 22.53 27.39
N ASP A 118 -7.49 21.38 28.07
CA ASP A 118 -6.55 20.27 27.93
C ASP A 118 -6.53 19.73 26.49
N ALA A 119 -7.71 19.55 25.87
CA ALA A 119 -7.79 19.08 24.49
C ALA A 119 -7.12 20.06 23.51
N GLU A 120 -7.34 21.37 23.66
CA GLU A 120 -6.71 22.41 22.85
C GLU A 120 -5.18 22.47 23.06
N ASN A 121 -4.72 22.35 24.31
CA ASN A 121 -3.30 22.31 24.65
C ASN A 121 -2.61 21.11 23.98
N TRP A 122 -3.24 19.94 24.04
CA TRP A 122 -2.75 18.71 23.40
C TRP A 122 -2.77 18.77 21.88
N LEU A 123 -3.83 19.29 21.27
CA LEU A 123 -3.90 19.52 19.82
C LEU A 123 -2.76 20.41 19.34
N THR A 124 -2.52 21.52 20.04
CA THR A 124 -1.46 22.47 19.73
C THR A 124 -0.08 21.85 19.93
N GLY A 125 0.14 21.21 21.08
CA GLY A 125 1.41 20.58 21.42
C GLY A 125 1.80 19.44 20.48
N LEU A 126 0.85 18.57 20.12
CA LEU A 126 1.11 17.47 19.18
C LEU A 126 1.43 17.99 17.78
N GLU A 127 0.74 19.02 17.28
CA GLU A 127 1.05 19.59 15.98
C GLU A 127 2.42 20.29 15.97
N LEU A 128 2.79 21.00 17.04
CA LEU A 128 4.13 21.58 17.20
C LEU A 128 5.21 20.49 17.15
N LEU A 129 5.06 19.46 17.97
CA LEU A 129 6.03 18.36 18.06
C LEU A 129 6.11 17.55 16.76
N ARG A 130 4.99 17.36 16.05
CA ARG A 130 4.96 16.71 14.74
C ARG A 130 5.78 17.50 13.71
N GLN A 131 5.60 18.82 13.65
CA GLN A 131 6.37 19.67 12.75
C GLN A 131 7.86 19.67 13.10
N GLU A 132 8.21 19.84 14.38
CA GLU A 132 9.60 19.73 14.88
C GLU A 132 10.21 18.37 14.49
N THR A 133 9.45 17.27 14.62
CA THR A 133 9.92 15.92 14.25
C THR A 133 10.20 15.77 12.76
N LEU A 134 9.40 16.40 11.88
CA LEU A 134 9.58 16.33 10.43
C LEU A 134 10.81 17.13 9.95
N VAL A 135 11.07 18.28 10.57
CA VAL A 135 12.19 19.17 10.19
C VAL A 135 13.48 18.86 10.93
N ALA A 136 13.45 18.07 12.00
CA ALA A 136 14.62 17.71 12.81
C ALA A 136 15.80 17.17 12.00
N TYR A 137 17.01 17.51 12.42
CA TYR A 137 18.22 17.09 11.72
C TYR A 137 18.52 15.60 11.91
N THR A 138 19.19 15.00 10.94
CA THR A 138 19.47 13.55 10.93
C THR A 138 20.10 13.04 12.24
N PRO A 139 21.07 13.72 12.89
CA PRO A 139 21.66 13.22 14.14
C PRO A 139 20.68 13.11 15.31
N GLU A 140 19.76 14.06 15.46
CA GLU A 140 18.69 13.98 16.47
C GLU A 140 17.77 12.77 16.22
N ILE A 141 17.47 12.49 14.95
CA ILE A 141 16.66 11.33 14.56
C ILE A 141 17.40 10.02 14.88
N ILE A 142 18.71 9.96 14.62
CA ILE A 142 19.56 8.82 14.98
C ILE A 142 19.58 8.60 16.49
N GLU A 143 19.75 9.67 17.28
CA GLU A 143 19.73 9.59 18.74
C GLU A 143 18.38 9.07 19.24
N SER A 144 17.28 9.64 18.76
CA SER A 144 15.93 9.20 19.12
C SER A 144 15.71 7.72 18.78
N TRP A 145 16.15 7.30 17.58
CA TRP A 145 16.10 5.91 17.14
C TRP A 145 16.91 4.97 18.06
N LEU A 146 18.13 5.36 18.44
CA LEU A 146 18.97 4.59 19.36
C LEU A 146 18.30 4.43 20.73
N ARG A 147 17.71 5.51 21.27
CA ARG A 147 16.96 5.46 22.54
C ARG A 147 15.76 4.52 22.46
N LYS A 148 14.99 4.56 21.36
CA LYS A 148 13.88 3.62 21.10
C LYS A 148 14.37 2.16 21.13
N GLN A 149 15.53 1.87 20.51
CA GLN A 149 16.12 0.52 20.54
C GLN A 149 16.54 0.11 21.95
N MET A 150 17.15 1.01 22.72
CA MET A 150 17.57 0.74 24.11
C MET A 150 16.36 0.40 25.00
N TYR A 151 15.28 1.16 24.93
CA TYR A 151 14.08 0.95 25.75
C TYR A 151 13.29 -0.31 25.37
N SER A 152 13.38 -0.74 24.10
CA SER A 152 12.81 -2.03 23.68
C SER A 152 13.50 -3.22 24.36
N VAL A 153 14.77 -3.11 24.77
CA VAL A 153 15.50 -4.21 25.43
C VAL A 153 15.02 -4.40 26.86
N ASP A 154 14.87 -3.31 27.62
CA ASP A 154 14.45 -3.32 29.02
C ASP A 154 13.06 -3.95 29.24
N GLN A 155 12.15 -3.79 28.29
CA GLN A 155 10.78 -4.35 28.37
C GLN A 155 10.74 -5.88 28.24
N THR A 156 11.75 -6.50 27.63
CA THR A 156 11.73 -7.96 27.34
C THR A 156 12.19 -8.84 28.51
N LYS A 157 12.62 -8.27 29.65
CA LYS A 157 13.23 -8.96 30.81
C LYS A 157 14.40 -9.90 30.48
N LYS A 158 14.87 -9.91 29.22
CA LYS A 158 16.08 -10.60 28.78
C LYS A 158 17.13 -9.51 28.62
N ASN A 159 17.94 -9.26 29.65
CA ASN A 159 19.11 -8.35 29.62
C ASN A 159 20.18 -8.85 28.63
N ARG A 160 19.87 -8.97 27.35
CA ARG A 160 20.79 -9.35 26.29
C ARG A 160 20.51 -8.50 25.07
N PHE A 161 21.52 -7.76 24.61
CA PHE A 161 21.52 -7.16 23.27
C PHE A 161 21.31 -8.28 22.24
N SER A 162 20.44 -8.05 21.25
CA SER A 162 20.50 -8.86 20.04
C SER A 162 21.84 -8.62 19.34
N SER A 163 22.45 -9.64 18.74
CA SER A 163 23.73 -9.51 18.00
C SER A 163 23.73 -8.37 16.97
N PHE A 164 22.54 -7.96 16.51
CA PHE A 164 22.27 -6.87 15.57
C PHE A 164 22.67 -5.47 16.08
N SER A 165 22.64 -5.21 17.40
CA SER A 165 23.02 -3.91 17.97
C SER A 165 24.54 -3.78 18.15
N PHE A 166 25.23 -4.91 18.37
CA PHE A 166 26.68 -4.94 18.55
C PHE A 166 27.43 -4.85 17.20
N THR A 167 26.84 -5.37 16.11
CA THR A 167 27.39 -5.28 14.75
C THR A 167 27.36 -3.87 14.15
N PHE A 168 26.46 -2.99 14.62
CA PHE A 168 26.43 -1.58 14.21
C PHE A 168 27.74 -0.87 14.56
N PHE A 169 28.29 -1.12 15.76
CA PHE A 169 29.55 -0.53 16.21
C PHE A 169 30.79 -1.15 15.55
N SER A 170 30.77 -2.44 15.21
CA SER A 170 31.95 -3.13 14.65
C SER A 170 32.13 -2.91 13.13
N ASN A 171 31.04 -2.73 12.37
CA ASN A 171 31.10 -2.57 10.90
C ASN A 171 31.45 -1.14 10.45
N SER A 172 31.38 -0.15 11.34
CA SER A 172 31.83 1.22 11.07
C SER A 172 33.30 1.27 10.65
N LEU A 173 34.16 0.36 11.14
CA LEU A 173 35.58 0.31 10.79
C LEU A 173 35.83 -0.08 9.32
N ILE A 174 35.05 -1.03 8.77
CA ILE A 174 35.18 -1.48 7.37
C ILE A 174 34.70 -0.39 6.40
N LEU A 175 33.61 0.30 6.76
CA LEU A 175 33.07 1.43 6.01
C LEU A 175 34.05 2.61 6.02
N VAL A 176 34.66 2.91 7.18
CA VAL A 176 35.71 3.92 7.33
C VAL A 176 36.95 3.58 6.49
N LEU A 177 37.42 2.33 6.46
CA LEU A 177 38.57 1.94 5.65
C LEU A 177 38.30 2.00 4.13
N CYS A 178 37.12 1.59 3.66
CA CYS A 178 36.75 1.70 2.25
C CYS A 178 36.52 3.16 1.82
N LEU A 179 35.86 3.98 2.64
CA LEU A 179 35.55 5.37 2.31
C LEU A 179 36.73 6.32 2.53
N THR A 180 37.64 6.05 3.46
CA THR A 180 38.92 6.77 3.53
C THR A 180 39.77 6.50 2.28
N SER A 181 39.81 5.25 1.79
CA SER A 181 40.44 4.95 0.50
C SER A 181 39.73 5.65 -0.66
N LEU A 182 38.39 5.71 -0.67
CA LEU A 182 37.62 6.41 -1.71
C LEU A 182 37.84 7.93 -1.67
N VAL A 183 37.81 8.55 -0.48
CA VAL A 183 38.05 9.98 -0.26
C VAL A 183 39.51 10.34 -0.56
N LEU A 184 40.49 9.51 -0.19
CA LEU A 184 41.88 9.72 -0.60
C LEU A 184 42.05 9.58 -2.12
N THR A 185 41.44 8.58 -2.75
CA THR A 185 41.51 8.38 -4.22
C THR A 185 40.79 9.51 -4.96
N PHE A 186 39.72 10.07 -4.38
CA PHE A 186 38.97 11.20 -4.92
C PHE A 186 39.69 12.54 -4.71
N CYS A 187 40.30 12.78 -3.54
CA CYS A 187 41.16 13.94 -3.32
C CYS A 187 42.41 13.90 -4.21
N LEU A 188 42.97 12.71 -4.47
CA LEU A 188 44.07 12.52 -5.41
C LEU A 188 43.63 12.69 -6.88
N SER A 189 42.38 12.34 -7.23
CA SER A 189 41.85 12.56 -8.59
C SER A 189 41.45 14.02 -8.85
N GLN A 190 41.09 14.79 -7.82
CA GLN A 190 40.87 16.25 -7.94
C GLN A 190 42.15 17.01 -8.30
N HIS A 191 43.33 16.49 -7.97
CA HIS A 191 44.59 17.07 -8.44
C HIS A 191 44.77 17.00 -9.98
N HIS A 192 43.93 16.22 -10.68
CA HIS A 192 43.86 16.13 -12.14
C HIS A 192 42.56 16.67 -12.76
N ALA A 193 41.59 17.12 -11.96
CA ALA A 193 40.23 17.46 -12.41
C ALA A 193 39.87 18.95 -12.21
N GLU A 194 40.69 19.87 -12.72
CA GLU A 194 40.29 21.28 -12.94
C GLU A 194 39.26 21.47 -14.08
N ARG A 195 38.51 20.41 -14.47
CA ARG A 195 37.65 20.43 -15.68
C ARG A 195 36.27 19.79 -15.56
N ALA A 196 35.66 19.72 -14.38
CA ALA A 196 34.24 19.36 -14.25
C ALA A 196 33.46 20.49 -13.55
N GLN A 197 32.71 21.28 -14.34
CA GLN A 197 31.78 22.30 -13.86
C GLN A 197 30.54 21.67 -13.21
N VAL A 198 30.65 21.22 -11.96
CA VAL A 198 29.54 21.29 -10.97
C VAL A 198 30.16 21.57 -9.61
N SER A 199 30.78 22.74 -9.47
CA SER A 199 31.05 23.31 -8.15
C SER A 199 29.72 23.80 -7.62
N GLU A 200 29.20 23.18 -6.56
CA GLU A 200 28.04 23.70 -5.86
C GLU A 200 28.35 25.12 -5.39
N SER A 201 27.59 26.11 -5.87
CA SER A 201 27.91 27.52 -5.66
C SER A 201 27.97 27.89 -4.16
N TRP A 202 27.20 27.20 -3.32
CA TRP A 202 27.23 27.33 -1.86
C TRP A 202 28.49 26.70 -1.21
N ALA A 203 29.07 25.66 -1.80
CA ALA A 203 30.25 25.00 -1.25
C ALA A 203 31.51 25.89 -1.32
N ASN A 204 31.49 26.90 -2.20
CA ASN A 204 32.51 27.96 -2.24
C ASN A 204 32.28 29.05 -1.18
N ASN A 205 31.12 29.07 -0.51
CA ASN A 205 30.79 30.00 0.56
C ASN A 205 31.08 29.38 1.93
N THR A 206 32.26 29.70 2.48
CA THR A 206 32.75 29.16 3.75
C THR A 206 31.83 29.42 4.94
N ASN A 207 31.03 30.49 4.93
CA ASN A 207 30.07 30.78 6.00
C ASN A 207 28.86 29.85 5.96
N GLN A 208 28.35 29.54 4.76
CA GLN A 208 27.24 28.58 4.59
C GLN A 208 27.67 27.16 4.93
N VAL A 209 28.90 26.77 4.54
CA VAL A 209 29.49 25.48 4.94
C VAL A 209 29.62 25.40 6.46
N ARG A 210 30.10 26.48 7.11
CA ARG A 210 30.21 26.55 8.57
C ARG A 210 28.86 26.37 9.25
N GLU A 211 27.85 27.11 8.82
CA GLU A 211 26.49 27.05 9.38
C GLU A 211 25.88 25.66 9.25
N LEU A 212 25.97 25.05 8.06
CA LEU A 212 25.49 23.68 7.82
C LEU A 212 26.19 22.66 8.72
N MET A 213 27.51 22.77 8.89
CA MET A 213 28.26 21.89 9.78
C MET A 213 27.87 22.09 11.25
N THR A 214 27.75 23.33 11.70
CA THR A 214 27.33 23.63 13.09
C THR A 214 25.95 23.07 13.38
N ILE A 215 24.99 23.29 12.48
CA ILE A 215 23.62 22.81 12.62
C ILE A 215 23.56 21.28 12.63
N PHE A 216 24.31 20.61 11.74
CA PHE A 216 24.30 19.15 11.67
C PHE A 216 24.94 18.51 12.91
N ILE A 217 26.02 19.08 13.43
CA ILE A 217 26.75 18.50 14.58
C ILE A 217 25.98 18.69 15.89
N ASP A 218 25.23 19.80 16.03
CA ASP A 218 24.48 20.21 17.23
C ASP A 218 25.29 20.02 18.55
N ASP A 219 26.59 20.29 18.51
CA ASP A 219 27.49 20.02 19.63
C ASP A 219 27.71 21.29 20.44
N THR A 220 26.84 21.51 21.42
CA THR A 220 27.01 22.55 22.45
C THR A 220 28.26 22.35 23.34
N MET A 221 28.94 21.19 23.25
CA MET A 221 30.14 20.85 24.03
C MET A 221 31.46 21.12 23.28
N ARG A 222 31.47 21.20 21.94
CA ARG A 222 32.64 21.66 21.17
C ARG A 222 32.85 23.16 21.38
N LYS A 223 33.78 23.51 22.27
CA LYS A 223 34.23 24.89 22.54
C LYS A 223 35.10 25.48 21.41
N THR A 224 34.69 25.38 20.15
CA THR A 224 35.45 25.92 19.01
C THR A 224 34.53 26.68 18.05
N ASN A 225 34.97 27.86 17.58
CA ASN A 225 34.22 28.67 16.61
C ASN A 225 34.30 28.11 15.17
N ASP A 226 35.16 27.12 14.93
CA ASP A 226 35.30 26.43 13.66
C ASP A 226 34.80 24.98 13.80
N PRO A 227 33.65 24.63 13.21
CA PRO A 227 33.10 23.29 13.21
C PRO A 227 33.92 22.40 12.27
N ALA A 228 34.14 21.17 12.70
CA ALA A 228 34.79 20.13 11.90
C ALA A 228 34.03 18.81 12.09
N PHE A 229 33.85 18.06 11.01
CA PHE A 229 33.32 16.70 11.10
C PHE A 229 34.43 15.72 11.46
N THR A 230 34.13 14.79 12.36
CA THR A 230 34.86 13.52 12.42
C THR A 230 34.57 12.70 11.15
N VAL A 231 35.38 11.68 10.87
CA VAL A 231 35.10 10.78 9.72
C VAL A 231 33.71 10.16 9.87
N GLU A 232 33.32 9.74 11.06
CA GLU A 232 32.00 9.15 11.33
C GLU A 232 30.84 10.14 11.11
N GLU A 233 31.01 11.39 11.54
CA GLU A 233 30.03 12.47 11.31
C GLU A 233 29.90 12.79 9.83
N PHE A 234 31.01 12.88 9.10
CA PHE A 234 31.00 13.10 7.66
C PHE A 234 30.30 11.95 6.92
N LEU A 235 30.57 10.70 7.31
CA LEU A 235 29.87 9.55 6.76
C LEU A 235 28.38 9.57 7.07
N SER A 236 27.98 10.00 8.26
CA SER A 236 26.57 10.14 8.62
C SER A 236 25.89 11.27 7.83
N PHE A 237 26.59 12.38 7.60
CA PHE A 237 26.15 13.44 6.71
C PHE A 237 25.95 12.95 5.26
N LEU A 238 26.85 12.10 4.73
CA LEU A 238 26.71 11.59 3.36
C LEU A 238 25.42 10.80 3.12
N PHE A 239 24.92 10.06 4.13
CA PHE A 239 23.64 9.32 4.07
C PHE A 239 22.44 10.15 4.53
N SER A 240 22.67 11.36 5.03
CA SER A 240 21.63 12.18 5.64
C SER A 240 20.66 12.78 4.62
N LYS A 241 19.47 13.21 5.08
CA LYS A 241 18.51 13.92 4.22
C LYS A 241 19.01 15.31 3.81
N GLU A 242 19.91 15.90 4.59
CA GLU A 242 20.55 17.18 4.33
C GLU A 242 21.49 17.11 3.11
N ASN A 243 21.92 15.91 2.73
CA ASN A 243 22.65 15.63 1.50
C ASN A 243 21.77 14.85 0.48
N SER A 244 20.45 15.10 0.45
CA SER A 244 19.51 14.41 -0.44
C SER A 244 19.69 14.78 -1.92
N ILE A 245 19.35 13.86 -2.83
CA ILE A 245 19.31 14.05 -4.29
C ILE A 245 18.22 15.01 -4.74
N TRP A 246 17.23 15.24 -3.88
CA TRP A 246 16.16 16.19 -4.13
C TRP A 246 16.65 17.63 -3.99
N ASP A 247 16.33 18.46 -4.98
CA ASP A 247 16.59 19.90 -4.96
C ASP A 247 15.39 20.62 -4.32
N GLU A 248 15.59 21.18 -3.14
CA GLU A 248 14.53 21.79 -2.32
C GLU A 248 13.79 22.94 -3.01
N LYS A 249 14.33 23.54 -4.08
CA LYS A 249 13.60 24.54 -4.86
C LYS A 249 12.29 24.00 -5.45
N PHE A 250 12.20 22.69 -5.68
CA PHE A 250 10.99 22.05 -6.19
C PHE A 250 9.95 21.79 -5.09
N SER A 251 10.36 21.87 -3.82
CA SER A 251 9.47 21.88 -2.65
C SER A 251 8.76 23.23 -2.49
N GLU A 252 9.18 24.27 -3.21
CA GLU A 252 8.55 25.57 -3.22
C GLU A 252 7.55 25.72 -4.38
N ILE A 253 6.52 26.54 -4.17
CA ILE A 253 5.55 26.88 -5.22
C ILE A 253 6.15 27.97 -6.10
N CYS A 254 6.15 27.78 -7.42
CA CYS A 254 6.49 28.83 -8.38
C CYS A 254 5.22 29.62 -8.77
N PRO A 255 5.02 30.86 -8.28
CA PRO A 255 3.76 31.57 -8.52
C PRO A 255 3.54 31.94 -10.00
N LEU A 256 4.63 32.12 -10.75
CA LEU A 256 4.59 32.43 -12.18
C LEU A 256 4.03 31.25 -12.99
N ASP A 257 4.37 30.02 -12.59
CA ASP A 257 3.94 28.82 -13.28
C ASP A 257 2.44 28.56 -13.13
N MET A 258 1.76 29.18 -12.15
CA MET A 258 0.35 28.93 -11.81
C MET A 258 -0.65 29.84 -12.55
N ASN A 259 -0.18 30.65 -13.50
CA ASN A 259 -0.99 31.64 -14.23
C ASN A 259 -1.34 31.24 -15.68
N ASN A 260 -0.94 30.04 -16.14
CA ASN A 260 -1.34 29.52 -17.45
C ASN A 260 -2.79 29.00 -17.41
N PRO A 261 -3.46 28.81 -18.56
CA PRO A 261 -4.76 28.13 -18.62
C PRO A 261 -4.73 26.74 -17.98
N LEU A 262 -5.84 26.30 -17.38
CA LEU A 262 -5.93 24.98 -16.73
C LEU A 262 -5.57 23.81 -17.66
N SER A 263 -5.74 23.96 -18.98
CA SER A 263 -5.34 22.98 -20.00
C SER A 263 -3.82 22.83 -20.20
N HIS A 264 -3.01 23.61 -19.48
CA HIS A 264 -1.55 23.54 -19.55
C HIS A 264 -0.94 22.77 -18.38
N TYR A 265 -1.75 22.13 -17.52
CA TYR A 265 -1.26 21.45 -16.32
C TYR A 265 -1.58 19.96 -16.35
N TRP A 266 -0.65 19.17 -15.83
CA TRP A 266 -1.00 17.89 -15.26
C TRP A 266 -1.67 18.11 -13.89
N ILE A 267 -2.74 17.36 -13.63
CA ILE A 267 -3.59 17.52 -12.45
C ILE A 267 -3.63 16.18 -11.70
N ASN A 268 -3.22 16.19 -10.44
CA ASN A 268 -3.18 14.98 -9.61
C ASN A 268 -4.59 14.42 -9.42
N SER A 269 -4.84 13.19 -9.89
CA SER A 269 -6.21 12.70 -10.10
C SER A 269 -6.42 11.30 -9.54
N SER A 270 -7.50 11.11 -8.80
CA SER A 270 -7.92 9.84 -8.20
C SER A 270 -9.10 9.23 -8.98
N HIS A 271 -9.09 7.90 -9.08
CA HIS A 271 -10.17 7.08 -9.59
C HIS A 271 -10.85 6.33 -8.43
N ASN A 272 -12.19 6.24 -8.46
CA ASN A 272 -13.03 5.63 -7.42
C ASN A 272 -12.55 5.97 -6.00
N THR A 273 -12.39 7.29 -5.75
CA THR A 273 -11.71 7.84 -4.58
C THR A 273 -12.26 7.33 -3.24
N TYR A 274 -13.53 6.93 -3.21
CA TYR A 274 -14.19 6.39 -2.02
C TYR A 274 -13.64 5.02 -1.58
N LEU A 275 -13.01 4.24 -2.47
CA LEU A 275 -12.56 2.88 -2.15
C LEU A 275 -11.24 2.85 -1.38
N THR A 276 -11.19 1.99 -0.35
CA THR A 276 -9.96 1.76 0.43
C THR A 276 -9.18 0.52 -0.01
N GLY A 277 -9.68 -0.24 -0.98
CA GLY A 277 -9.05 -1.47 -1.47
C GLY A 277 -9.52 -1.89 -2.87
N ASP A 278 -9.83 -3.18 -3.04
CA ASP A 278 -10.31 -3.76 -4.31
C ASP A 278 -11.67 -3.22 -4.77
N GLN A 279 -11.96 -3.35 -6.06
CA GLN A 279 -13.17 -2.79 -6.69
C GLN A 279 -14.46 -3.54 -6.33
N LEU A 280 -14.42 -4.71 -5.68
CA LEU A 280 -15.60 -5.59 -5.55
C LEU A 280 -16.14 -5.71 -4.13
N ARG A 281 -15.27 -5.66 -3.13
CA ARG A 281 -15.58 -6.03 -1.73
C ARG A 281 -15.00 -5.07 -0.70
N SER A 282 -14.13 -4.15 -1.10
CA SER A 282 -13.49 -3.24 -0.16
C SER A 282 -14.47 -2.23 0.46
N GLU A 283 -14.00 -1.57 1.49
CA GLU A 283 -14.77 -0.54 2.17
C GLU A 283 -14.76 0.76 1.34
N SER A 284 -15.92 1.41 1.25
CA SER A 284 -16.04 2.81 0.88
C SER A 284 -15.93 3.68 2.14
N SER A 285 -15.13 4.76 2.09
CA SER A 285 -14.86 5.61 3.24
C SER A 285 -14.72 7.09 2.88
N THR A 286 -15.24 7.97 3.74
CA THR A 286 -14.98 9.42 3.67
C THR A 286 -13.50 9.74 3.88
N GLU A 287 -12.79 8.93 4.67
CA GLU A 287 -11.36 9.10 4.93
C GLU A 287 -10.50 8.86 3.69
N ALA A 288 -10.98 8.08 2.71
CA ALA A 288 -10.28 7.91 1.44
C ALA A 288 -10.21 9.23 0.64
N TYR A 289 -11.28 10.03 0.66
CA TYR A 289 -11.28 11.39 0.10
C TYR A 289 -10.32 12.31 0.84
N VAL A 290 -10.38 12.31 2.17
CA VAL A 290 -9.50 13.16 2.98
C VAL A 290 -8.03 12.81 2.73
N ARG A 291 -7.71 11.51 2.69
CA ARG A 291 -6.36 11.03 2.40
C ARG A 291 -5.88 11.47 1.03
N CYS A 292 -6.69 11.29 -0.02
CA CYS A 292 -6.32 11.73 -1.37
C CYS A 292 -6.07 13.24 -1.43
N LEU A 293 -6.98 14.06 -0.88
CA LEU A 293 -6.84 15.51 -0.87
C LEU A 293 -5.58 15.96 -0.14
N ARG A 294 -5.27 15.34 1.00
CA ARG A 294 -4.04 15.62 1.76
C ARG A 294 -2.76 15.15 1.08
N LEU A 295 -2.84 14.13 0.22
CA LEU A 295 -1.75 13.74 -0.69
C LEU A 295 -1.66 14.65 -1.93
N GLY A 296 -2.33 15.81 -1.91
CA GLY A 296 -2.27 16.80 -3.00
C GLY A 296 -3.15 16.43 -4.20
N CYS A 297 -4.03 15.43 -4.11
CA CYS A 297 -4.97 15.12 -5.18
C CYS A 297 -5.94 16.28 -5.41
N ARG A 298 -6.18 16.66 -6.66
CA ARG A 298 -7.01 17.81 -7.08
C ARG A 298 -8.19 17.42 -7.96
N CYS A 299 -8.28 16.17 -8.41
CA CYS A 299 -9.48 15.62 -9.05
C CYS A 299 -9.92 14.33 -8.33
N VAL A 300 -11.09 14.34 -7.71
CA VAL A 300 -11.65 13.18 -6.98
C VAL A 300 -12.97 12.73 -7.60
N GLU A 301 -13.29 11.45 -7.44
CA GLU A 301 -14.45 10.80 -8.08
C GLU A 301 -15.54 10.44 -7.07
N LEU A 302 -16.80 10.64 -7.47
CA LEU A 302 -17.99 10.35 -6.67
C LEU A 302 -19.00 9.57 -7.53
N ASP A 303 -19.16 8.29 -7.23
CA ASP A 303 -20.14 7.43 -7.89
C ASP A 303 -21.45 7.46 -7.11
N CYS A 304 -22.38 8.29 -7.56
CA CYS A 304 -23.59 8.62 -6.83
C CYS A 304 -24.75 7.72 -7.28
N TRP A 305 -25.38 7.07 -6.32
CA TRP A 305 -26.51 6.17 -6.53
C TRP A 305 -27.68 6.52 -5.62
N ASN A 306 -28.89 6.13 -6.02
CA ASN A 306 -30.07 6.27 -5.17
C ASN A 306 -29.89 5.49 -3.86
N GLY A 307 -30.04 6.18 -2.72
CA GLY A 307 -30.19 5.54 -1.42
C GLY A 307 -31.65 5.50 -0.97
N PRO A 308 -31.97 4.84 0.17
CA PRO A 308 -33.33 4.75 0.68
C PRO A 308 -33.99 6.12 0.94
N ASP A 309 -33.23 7.05 1.53
CA ASP A 309 -33.71 8.39 1.90
C ASP A 309 -32.89 9.52 1.25
N GLU A 310 -31.58 9.32 1.10
CA GLU A 310 -30.62 10.29 0.58
C GLU A 310 -29.61 9.62 -0.37
N PRO A 311 -28.96 10.37 -1.28
CA PRO A 311 -27.98 9.81 -2.20
C PRO A 311 -26.81 9.15 -1.46
N ILE A 312 -26.33 8.04 -2.01
CA ILE A 312 -25.22 7.25 -1.48
C ILE A 312 -24.10 7.15 -2.50
N ILE A 313 -22.89 6.82 -2.02
CA ILE A 313 -21.72 6.56 -2.83
C ILE A 313 -21.23 5.14 -2.58
N TYR A 314 -21.04 4.38 -3.65
CA TYR A 314 -20.42 3.06 -3.68
C TYR A 314 -20.16 2.63 -5.14
N HIS A 315 -19.42 1.53 -5.33
CA HIS A 315 -19.24 0.97 -6.66
C HIS A 315 -20.45 0.12 -7.04
N GLY A 316 -21.23 0.58 -8.02
CA GLY A 316 -22.50 -0.01 -8.45
C GLY A 316 -22.45 -1.53 -8.66
N TRP A 317 -23.51 -2.23 -8.26
CA TRP A 317 -23.66 -3.68 -8.42
C TRP A 317 -22.57 -4.56 -7.79
N THR A 318 -21.75 -4.00 -6.89
CA THR A 318 -20.72 -4.74 -6.13
C THR A 318 -21.09 -4.92 -4.65
N ARG A 319 -20.20 -5.54 -3.89
CA ARG A 319 -20.32 -5.73 -2.42
C ARG A 319 -19.53 -4.69 -1.63
N THR A 320 -19.11 -3.61 -2.27
CA THR A 320 -18.47 -2.49 -1.57
C THR A 320 -19.47 -1.85 -0.60
N SER A 321 -18.98 -1.35 0.54
CA SER A 321 -19.85 -0.66 1.50
C SER A 321 -20.37 0.65 0.93
N LYS A 322 -21.45 1.17 1.49
CA LYS A 322 -22.10 2.41 1.05
C LYS A 322 -21.83 3.51 2.06
N ILE A 323 -21.52 4.71 1.58
CA ILE A 323 -21.37 5.92 2.39
C ILE A 323 -22.33 6.99 1.93
N LYS A 324 -22.72 7.90 2.82
CA LYS A 324 -23.66 8.98 2.49
C LYS A 324 -22.99 10.04 1.64
N PHE A 325 -23.65 10.47 0.57
CA PHE A 325 -23.17 11.56 -0.28
C PHE A 325 -22.89 12.83 0.53
N LYS A 326 -23.81 13.20 1.44
CA LYS A 326 -23.69 14.39 2.28
C LYS A 326 -22.44 14.39 3.17
N ASP A 327 -22.06 13.23 3.70
CA ASP A 327 -20.88 13.10 4.56
C ASP A 327 -19.59 13.20 3.73
N VAL A 328 -19.59 12.69 2.50
CA VAL A 328 -18.49 12.87 1.54
C VAL A 328 -18.32 14.34 1.16
N VAL A 329 -19.41 15.05 0.83
CA VAL A 329 -19.34 16.48 0.48
C VAL A 329 -18.81 17.32 1.65
N LYS A 330 -19.22 17.01 2.88
CA LYS A 330 -18.66 17.67 4.09
C LYS A 330 -17.17 17.38 4.28
N ALA A 331 -16.76 16.12 4.14
CA ALA A 331 -15.34 15.75 4.23
C ALA A 331 -14.50 16.49 3.16
N ILE A 332 -15.00 16.58 1.92
CA ILE A 332 -14.35 17.36 0.87
C ILE A 332 -14.30 18.84 1.25
N ASN A 333 -15.39 19.43 1.76
CA ASN A 333 -15.40 20.85 2.13
C ASN A 333 -14.34 21.21 3.18
N ASP A 334 -14.17 20.33 4.16
CA ASP A 334 -13.29 20.55 5.30
C ASP A 334 -11.81 20.33 4.94
N HIS A 335 -11.53 19.49 3.93
CA HIS A 335 -10.18 19.04 3.59
C HIS A 335 -9.68 19.43 2.19
N ALA A 336 -10.54 19.94 1.30
CA ALA A 336 -10.19 20.28 -0.08
C ALA A 336 -8.93 21.15 -0.17
N PHE A 337 -8.81 22.13 0.73
CA PHE A 337 -7.71 23.11 0.72
C PHE A 337 -6.75 22.96 1.90
N ALA A 338 -6.67 21.77 2.51
CA ALA A 338 -5.84 21.55 3.69
C ALA A 338 -4.33 21.58 3.38
N THR A 339 -3.93 21.17 2.17
CA THR A 339 -2.52 21.09 1.74
C THR A 339 -2.23 21.86 0.46
N SER A 340 -3.26 22.36 -0.24
CA SER A 340 -3.12 23.13 -1.48
C SER A 340 -4.32 24.06 -1.63
N GLU A 341 -4.08 25.34 -1.93
CA GLU A 341 -5.13 26.36 -2.13
C GLU A 341 -5.78 26.29 -3.53
N PHE A 342 -5.19 25.51 -4.43
CA PHE A 342 -5.59 25.43 -5.85
C PHE A 342 -6.85 24.60 -6.05
N PRO A 343 -7.60 24.80 -7.17
CA PRO A 343 -8.94 24.27 -7.34
C PRO A 343 -9.02 22.75 -7.24
N VAL A 344 -10.20 22.27 -6.80
CA VAL A 344 -10.53 20.83 -6.75
C VAL A 344 -11.66 20.53 -7.72
N VAL A 345 -11.48 19.53 -8.59
CA VAL A 345 -12.47 19.01 -9.51
C VAL A 345 -13.16 17.78 -8.91
N LEU A 346 -14.49 17.78 -8.88
CA LEU A 346 -15.30 16.62 -8.51
C LEU A 346 -15.84 15.98 -9.79
N SER A 347 -15.31 14.80 -10.14
CA SER A 347 -15.82 13.97 -11.23
C SER A 347 -17.01 13.16 -10.71
N ILE A 348 -18.22 13.56 -11.09
CA ILE A 348 -19.45 12.90 -10.66
C ILE A 348 -19.84 11.85 -11.69
N GLU A 349 -19.94 10.59 -11.26
CA GLU A 349 -20.63 9.54 -12.00
C GLU A 349 -22.03 9.41 -11.40
N GLU A 350 -23.06 9.72 -12.19
CA GLU A 350 -24.41 10.01 -11.71
C GLU A 350 -25.37 8.88 -12.11
N HIS A 351 -25.98 8.23 -11.12
CA HIS A 351 -26.95 7.14 -11.28
C HIS A 351 -28.21 7.35 -10.41
N CYS A 352 -28.40 8.57 -9.90
CA CYS A 352 -29.51 8.94 -9.06
C CYS A 352 -30.74 9.33 -9.90
N ASP A 353 -31.92 9.24 -9.30
CA ASP A 353 -33.13 9.80 -9.90
C ASP A 353 -33.12 11.34 -9.79
N VAL A 354 -34.01 12.00 -10.53
CA VAL A 354 -34.10 13.48 -10.55
C VAL A 354 -34.37 14.08 -9.16
N LYS A 355 -35.07 13.35 -8.27
CA LYS A 355 -35.34 13.82 -6.91
C LYS A 355 -34.05 13.83 -6.09
N GLN A 356 -33.28 12.76 -6.15
CA GLN A 356 -31.99 12.63 -5.47
C GLN A 356 -30.92 13.53 -6.09
N GLN A 357 -30.91 13.74 -7.41
CA GLN A 357 -30.06 14.74 -8.07
C GLN A 357 -30.33 16.16 -7.56
N LYS A 358 -31.60 16.56 -7.38
CA LYS A 358 -31.94 17.85 -6.77
C LYS A 358 -31.42 17.97 -5.34
N MET A 359 -31.47 16.88 -4.57
CA MET A 359 -30.88 16.82 -3.24
C MET A 359 -29.35 16.97 -3.30
N MET A 360 -28.66 16.30 -4.23
CA MET A 360 -27.22 16.44 -4.42
C MET A 360 -26.83 17.89 -4.75
N ALA A 361 -27.54 18.52 -5.68
CA ALA A 361 -27.32 19.91 -6.05
C ALA A 361 -27.53 20.88 -4.88
N GLN A 362 -28.57 20.64 -4.06
CA GLN A 362 -28.81 21.43 -2.86
C GLN A 362 -27.71 21.24 -1.82
N VAL A 363 -27.28 20.00 -1.57
CA VAL A 363 -26.17 19.70 -0.66
C VAL A 363 -24.88 20.36 -1.11
N PHE A 364 -24.55 20.34 -2.41
CA PHE A 364 -23.38 21.06 -2.91
C PHE A 364 -23.47 22.56 -2.64
N LYS A 365 -24.60 23.20 -2.90
CA LYS A 365 -24.80 24.64 -2.64
C LYS A 365 -24.70 24.98 -1.15
N ASP A 366 -25.36 24.19 -0.31
CA ASP A 366 -25.43 24.44 1.13
C ASP A 366 -24.07 24.24 1.82
N VAL A 367 -23.33 23.22 1.41
CA VAL A 367 -22.07 22.82 2.07
C VAL A 367 -20.88 23.57 1.51
N PHE A 368 -20.74 23.70 0.18
CA PHE A 368 -19.58 24.37 -0.41
C PHE A 368 -19.71 25.89 -0.48
N GLN A 369 -20.94 26.42 -0.53
CA GLN A 369 -21.19 27.86 -0.50
C GLN A 369 -20.35 28.61 -1.55
N ASP A 370 -19.56 29.60 -1.12
CA ASP A 370 -18.68 30.43 -1.96
C ASP A 370 -17.52 29.65 -2.59
N LYS A 371 -17.18 28.46 -2.06
CA LYS A 371 -16.18 27.57 -2.67
C LYS A 371 -16.71 26.94 -3.96
N LEU A 372 -18.02 26.77 -4.12
CA LEU A 372 -18.58 26.18 -5.35
C LEU A 372 -18.50 27.17 -6.50
N LEU A 373 -17.85 26.79 -7.60
CA LEU A 373 -17.87 27.57 -8.84
C LEU A 373 -19.22 27.36 -9.54
N THR A 374 -20.05 28.40 -9.56
CA THR A 374 -21.41 28.37 -10.13
C THR A 374 -21.51 29.13 -11.45
N ASP A 375 -20.75 30.20 -11.60
CA ASP A 375 -20.71 31.04 -12.81
C ASP A 375 -19.30 31.07 -13.43
N PRO A 376 -19.18 31.25 -14.76
CA PRO A 376 -17.90 31.52 -15.39
C PRO A 376 -17.26 32.78 -14.81
N LEU A 377 -15.94 32.75 -14.54
CA LEU A 377 -15.22 33.93 -14.06
C LEU A 377 -15.23 35.07 -15.08
N GLU A 378 -15.05 34.71 -16.36
CA GLU A 378 -15.04 35.63 -17.51
C GLU A 378 -15.92 35.01 -18.61
N PRO A 379 -17.15 35.52 -18.84
CA PRO A 379 -18.08 34.95 -19.81
C PRO A 379 -17.54 34.91 -21.25
N GLU A 380 -16.77 35.93 -21.63
CA GLU A 380 -16.17 36.14 -22.95
C GLU A 380 -14.78 35.50 -23.12
N ALA A 381 -14.26 34.78 -22.10
CA ALA A 381 -12.96 34.14 -22.21
C ALA A 381 -12.92 33.12 -23.36
N GLU A 382 -11.78 33.00 -24.03
CA GLU A 382 -11.54 32.02 -25.10
C GLU A 382 -10.73 30.79 -24.62
N GLN A 383 -10.33 30.78 -23.35
CA GLN A 383 -9.51 29.75 -22.72
C GLN A 383 -9.98 29.47 -21.28
N LEU A 384 -9.53 28.35 -20.71
CA LEU A 384 -9.79 28.03 -19.31
C LEU A 384 -9.05 29.01 -18.38
N PRO A 385 -9.65 29.39 -17.23
CA PRO A 385 -8.97 30.18 -16.22
C PRO A 385 -7.76 29.43 -15.64
N SER A 386 -6.82 30.17 -15.06
CA SER A 386 -5.64 29.60 -14.43
C SER A 386 -5.94 29.00 -13.05
N PRO A 387 -5.09 28.08 -12.55
CA PRO A 387 -5.16 27.64 -11.16
C PRO A 387 -5.18 28.80 -10.16
N THR A 388 -4.40 29.87 -10.39
CA THR A 388 -4.41 31.08 -9.55
C THR A 388 -5.76 31.76 -9.52
N GLN A 389 -6.43 31.94 -10.67
CA GLN A 389 -7.77 32.55 -10.75
C GLN A 389 -8.85 31.71 -10.04
N LEU A 390 -8.61 30.41 -9.88
CA LEU A 390 -9.54 29.44 -9.31
C LEU A 390 -9.18 29.01 -7.88
N LYS A 391 -8.30 29.74 -7.18
CA LYS A 391 -7.96 29.43 -5.78
C LYS A 391 -9.20 29.32 -4.89
N GLY A 392 -9.23 28.29 -4.05
CA GLY A 392 -10.34 28.02 -3.13
C GLY A 392 -11.63 27.55 -3.81
N LYS A 393 -11.61 27.27 -5.12
CA LYS A 393 -12.80 26.86 -5.87
C LYS A 393 -12.92 25.35 -6.05
N ILE A 394 -14.16 24.86 -5.98
CA ILE A 394 -14.58 23.50 -6.25
C ILE A 394 -15.38 23.50 -7.54
N ILE A 395 -14.96 22.67 -8.49
CA ILE A 395 -15.51 22.56 -9.85
C ILE A 395 -16.25 21.24 -9.96
N ILE A 396 -17.48 21.25 -10.45
CA ILE A 396 -18.26 20.03 -10.67
C ILE A 396 -18.13 19.61 -12.14
N LYS A 397 -17.57 18.42 -12.38
CA LYS A 397 -17.54 17.77 -13.69
C LYS A 397 -18.61 16.69 -13.70
N VAL A 398 -19.69 16.94 -14.43
CA VAL A 398 -20.85 16.05 -14.60
C VAL A 398 -21.35 16.17 -16.04
N GLU A 399 -22.07 15.17 -16.52
CA GLU A 399 -22.74 15.26 -17.82
C GLU A 399 -23.74 16.42 -17.84
N LYS A 400 -23.65 17.28 -18.86
CA LYS A 400 -24.55 18.44 -19.03
C LYS A 400 -25.74 18.02 -19.89
N LEU A 401 -26.94 18.07 -19.32
CA LEU A 401 -28.18 17.72 -20.01
C LEU A 401 -28.38 18.51 -21.33
N HIS A 402 -28.55 17.79 -22.44
CA HIS A 402 -29.24 18.28 -23.63
C HIS A 402 -30.73 17.94 -23.46
N TRP A 403 -31.61 18.92 -23.56
CA TRP A 403 -33.04 18.77 -23.22
C TRP A 403 -33.77 17.85 -24.22
N LYS A 404 -34.16 16.63 -23.80
CA LYS A 404 -35.48 16.00 -24.08
C LYS A 404 -35.59 14.56 -23.52
N ILE A 405 -36.35 14.50 -22.41
CA ILE A 405 -37.32 13.46 -21.97
C ILE A 405 -36.80 12.09 -21.49
N LEU A 406 -37.15 11.80 -20.22
CA LEU A 406 -37.14 10.51 -19.52
C LEU A 406 -38.58 10.05 -19.22
N HIS A 407 -38.78 8.73 -19.15
CA HIS A 407 -39.68 7.88 -18.31
C HIS A 407 -39.85 6.53 -19.05
N GLU A 408 -39.86 5.30 -18.48
CA GLU A 408 -40.03 4.75 -17.12
C GLU A 408 -39.81 3.20 -17.19
N LEU A 409 -39.45 2.50 -16.08
CA LEU A 409 -40.12 1.30 -15.52
C LEU A 409 -39.27 0.51 -14.47
N GLN A 410 -39.99 -0.14 -13.54
CA GLN A 410 -39.68 -0.55 -12.15
C GLN A 410 -39.23 -2.02 -11.89
N GLU A 411 -38.87 -2.27 -10.62
CA GLU A 411 -38.33 -3.43 -9.87
C GLU A 411 -39.21 -4.71 -9.73
N GLU A 412 -38.60 -5.83 -9.27
CA GLU A 412 -39.20 -6.86 -8.38
C GLU A 412 -38.14 -7.78 -7.68
N ASP A 413 -38.57 -8.62 -6.70
CA ASP A 413 -38.06 -8.77 -5.32
C ASP A 413 -37.50 -10.19 -4.88
N VAL A 414 -37.17 -10.31 -3.59
CA VAL A 414 -36.41 -11.25 -2.68
C VAL A 414 -36.84 -12.74 -2.42
N GLY A 415 -35.88 -13.59 -1.94
CA GLY A 415 -36.04 -14.62 -0.85
C GLY A 415 -35.47 -16.06 -1.12
N LYS A 416 -35.02 -16.95 -0.20
CA LYS A 416 -34.82 -17.07 1.27
C LYS A 416 -34.03 -18.39 1.66
N VAL A 417 -33.54 -18.42 2.90
CA VAL A 417 -32.80 -19.36 3.82
C VAL A 417 -33.17 -20.88 3.90
N ILE A 418 -32.27 -21.77 4.41
CA ILE A 418 -32.44 -22.79 5.51
C ILE A 418 -31.11 -23.47 5.98
N THR A 419 -31.08 -23.79 7.28
CA THR A 419 -30.05 -24.28 8.23
C THR A 419 -29.94 -25.81 8.40
N GLY A 420 -28.83 -26.31 8.98
CA GLY A 420 -28.71 -27.62 9.64
C GLY A 420 -27.50 -27.70 10.59
N GLY A 421 -27.69 -28.18 11.83
CA GLY A 421 -26.66 -28.29 12.88
C GLY A 421 -26.07 -29.70 13.03
N THR A 422 -24.85 -29.82 13.57
CA THR A 422 -24.07 -31.07 13.68
C THR A 422 -23.44 -31.27 15.07
N ASP A 423 -23.26 -32.54 15.44
CA ASP A 423 -22.76 -33.07 16.71
C ASP A 423 -21.41 -32.48 17.19
N LEU A 424 -21.42 -31.84 18.36
CA LEU A 424 -20.31 -31.02 18.89
C LEU A 424 -19.10 -31.80 19.47
N HIS A 425 -19.19 -33.10 19.73
CA HIS A 425 -18.12 -33.86 20.41
C HIS A 425 -17.10 -34.50 19.45
N GLN A 426 -17.40 -34.60 18.15
CA GLN A 426 -16.50 -35.22 17.17
C GLN A 426 -15.25 -34.38 16.87
N SER A 427 -15.32 -33.06 17.09
CA SER A 427 -14.20 -32.12 16.95
C SER A 427 -13.28 -32.05 18.16
N GLU A 428 -13.62 -32.73 19.25
CA GLU A 428 -12.90 -32.58 20.51
C GLU A 428 -11.63 -33.45 20.57
N PRO A 429 -10.50 -32.89 21.03
CA PRO A 429 -9.21 -33.58 21.00
C PRO A 429 -9.13 -34.79 21.96
N TRP A 430 -9.98 -34.82 22.99
CA TRP A 430 -10.11 -35.95 23.93
C TRP A 430 -11.01 -37.07 23.41
N PHE A 431 -11.73 -36.87 22.30
CA PHE A 431 -12.53 -37.92 21.66
C PHE A 431 -11.71 -38.60 20.57
N HIS A 432 -11.45 -39.89 20.73
CA HIS A 432 -10.52 -40.66 19.89
C HIS A 432 -11.25 -41.59 18.90
N GLY A 433 -12.59 -41.56 18.87
CA GLY A 433 -13.41 -42.37 17.98
C GLY A 433 -13.23 -43.88 18.21
N ARG A 434 -13.40 -44.67 17.16
CA ARG A 434 -13.19 -46.13 17.18
C ARG A 434 -11.70 -46.48 17.07
N MET A 435 -11.20 -47.37 17.93
CA MET A 435 -9.79 -47.78 17.95
C MET A 435 -9.62 -49.23 17.48
N SER A 436 -8.54 -49.53 16.75
CA SER A 436 -8.30 -50.84 16.10
C SER A 436 -8.10 -52.01 17.06
N GLU A 437 -7.62 -51.75 18.29
CA GLU A 437 -7.55 -52.73 19.40
C GLU A 437 -8.21 -52.17 20.67
N GLY A 438 -9.12 -51.21 20.50
CA GLY A 438 -10.02 -50.72 21.53
C GLY A 438 -9.33 -50.34 22.85
N ARG A 439 -9.50 -51.21 23.84
CA ARG A 439 -8.97 -51.09 25.19
C ARG A 439 -7.44 -51.04 25.25
N GLN A 440 -6.74 -51.91 24.51
CA GLN A 440 -5.29 -52.03 24.59
C GLN A 440 -4.59 -50.79 24.02
N THR A 441 -5.11 -50.24 22.92
CA THR A 441 -4.62 -48.98 22.35
C THR A 441 -4.83 -47.80 23.29
N ALA A 442 -6.00 -47.73 23.95
CA ALA A 442 -6.28 -46.68 24.94
C ALA A 442 -5.35 -46.78 26.17
N GLU A 443 -5.09 -47.99 26.66
CA GLU A 443 -4.17 -48.23 27.78
C GLU A 443 -2.74 -47.80 27.43
N ARG A 444 -2.27 -48.16 26.23
CA ARG A 444 -0.94 -47.77 25.74
C ARG A 444 -0.77 -46.26 25.58
N LEU A 445 -1.72 -45.58 24.94
CA LEU A 445 -1.66 -44.12 24.73
C LEU A 445 -1.67 -43.33 26.05
N LEU A 446 -2.47 -43.76 27.03
CA LEU A 446 -2.48 -43.17 28.37
C LEU A 446 -1.18 -43.47 29.14
N GLN A 447 -0.64 -44.68 29.04
CA GLN A 447 0.62 -45.06 29.69
C GLN A 447 1.82 -44.31 29.12
N GLU A 448 1.95 -44.22 27.79
CA GLU A 448 3.01 -43.49 27.10
C GLU A 448 2.95 -41.99 27.46
N TYR A 449 1.77 -41.36 27.34
CA TYR A 449 1.61 -39.94 27.68
C TYR A 449 1.90 -39.65 29.15
N CYS A 450 1.41 -40.47 30.08
CA CYS A 450 1.64 -40.28 31.51
C CYS A 450 3.09 -40.58 31.93
N ALA A 451 3.82 -41.44 31.20
CA ALA A 451 5.25 -41.67 31.44
C ALA A 451 6.10 -40.44 31.06
N ASP A 452 5.75 -39.76 29.96
CA ASP A 452 6.49 -38.58 29.47
C ASP A 452 6.12 -37.28 30.22
N SER A 453 4.88 -37.16 30.71
CA SER A 453 4.36 -35.92 31.35
C SER A 453 4.34 -35.94 32.89
N GLY A 454 4.72 -37.04 33.53
CA GLY A 454 4.71 -37.19 35.00
C GLY A 454 3.38 -37.63 35.61
N GLY A 455 2.38 -37.96 34.78
CA GLY A 455 1.18 -38.74 35.12
C GLY A 455 0.30 -38.17 36.24
N VAL A 456 -0.62 -37.27 35.90
CA VAL A 456 -1.61 -36.73 36.84
C VAL A 456 -2.85 -37.64 36.91
N ASP A 457 -3.34 -37.93 38.11
CA ASP A 457 -4.60 -38.65 38.29
C ASP A 457 -5.76 -37.85 37.64
N GLY A 458 -6.50 -38.52 36.76
CA GLY A 458 -7.60 -37.96 35.99
C GLY A 458 -7.29 -37.56 34.55
N THR A 459 -6.06 -37.76 34.07
CA THR A 459 -5.74 -37.67 32.64
C THR A 459 -6.54 -38.68 31.86
N PHE A 460 -7.21 -38.29 30.77
CA PHE A 460 -8.24 -39.13 30.14
C PHE A 460 -8.34 -39.04 28.61
N LEU A 461 -9.03 -40.03 28.04
CA LEU A 461 -9.55 -40.03 26.67
C LEU A 461 -10.91 -40.75 26.61
N VAL A 462 -11.70 -40.46 25.58
CA VAL A 462 -12.98 -41.12 25.31
C VAL A 462 -12.92 -41.79 23.95
N ARG A 463 -13.43 -43.02 23.87
CA ARG A 463 -13.52 -43.82 22.64
C ARG A 463 -14.89 -44.46 22.49
N GLU A 464 -15.23 -44.89 21.29
CA GLU A 464 -16.42 -45.73 21.09
C GLU A 464 -16.26 -47.09 21.80
N SER A 465 -17.35 -47.66 22.29
CA SER A 465 -17.33 -48.96 22.96
C SER A 465 -17.25 -50.09 21.92
N ASP A 466 -16.24 -50.95 22.05
CA ASP A 466 -16.08 -52.11 21.16
C ASP A 466 -17.11 -53.21 21.46
N THR A 467 -17.73 -53.16 22.64
CA THR A 467 -18.63 -54.21 23.16
C THR A 467 -20.11 -53.83 23.04
N TYR A 468 -20.44 -52.53 23.04
CA TYR A 468 -21.83 -52.06 23.02
C TYR A 468 -22.02 -50.96 21.98
N VAL A 469 -22.81 -51.27 20.96
CA VAL A 469 -23.11 -50.36 19.85
C VAL A 469 -23.83 -49.12 20.40
N ASN A 470 -23.37 -47.93 20.01
CA ASN A 470 -23.82 -46.58 20.43
C ASN A 470 -23.34 -46.07 21.79
N ASP A 471 -22.62 -46.88 22.56
CA ASP A 471 -22.01 -46.44 23.83
C ASP A 471 -20.57 -45.97 23.63
N CYS A 472 -20.10 -45.15 24.59
CA CYS A 472 -18.70 -44.72 24.66
C CYS A 472 -18.02 -45.32 25.89
N THR A 473 -16.68 -45.34 25.88
CA THR A 473 -15.85 -45.74 27.02
C THR A 473 -14.90 -44.60 27.36
N LEU A 474 -15.02 -44.08 28.58
CA LEU A 474 -14.08 -43.15 29.20
C LEU A 474 -12.92 -43.93 29.80
N SER A 475 -11.68 -43.64 29.37
CA SER A 475 -10.46 -44.25 29.91
C SER A 475 -9.64 -43.17 30.60
N PHE A 476 -9.19 -43.39 31.84
CA PHE A 476 -8.47 -42.37 32.61
C PHE A 476 -7.38 -42.96 33.52
N TRP A 477 -6.36 -42.15 33.79
CA TRP A 477 -5.22 -42.49 34.63
C TRP A 477 -5.57 -42.34 36.12
N ARG A 478 -5.23 -43.35 36.93
CA ARG A 478 -5.38 -43.30 38.38
C ARG A 478 -4.38 -44.21 39.09
N SER A 479 -3.62 -43.65 40.03
CA SER A 479 -2.71 -44.38 40.94
C SER A 479 -1.77 -45.33 40.18
N GLY A 480 -1.22 -44.84 39.06
CA GLY A 480 -0.25 -45.57 38.22
C GLY A 480 -0.85 -46.61 37.28
N ARG A 481 -2.19 -46.64 37.10
CA ARG A 481 -2.87 -47.57 36.20
C ARG A 481 -4.00 -46.90 35.43
N VAL A 482 -4.36 -47.45 34.27
CA VAL A 482 -5.51 -47.00 33.48
C VAL A 482 -6.79 -47.66 33.98
N GLN A 483 -7.85 -46.87 34.12
CA GLN A 483 -9.20 -47.30 34.49
C GLN A 483 -10.17 -47.01 33.33
N HIS A 484 -11.23 -47.80 33.22
CA HIS A 484 -12.24 -47.65 32.17
C HIS A 484 -13.65 -47.59 32.75
N CYS A 485 -14.43 -46.58 32.35
CA CYS A 485 -15.84 -46.44 32.67
C CYS A 485 -16.67 -46.40 31.39
N ARG A 486 -17.72 -47.22 31.35
CA ARG A 486 -18.67 -47.23 30.23
C ARG A 486 -19.65 -46.06 30.36
N ILE A 487 -19.70 -45.20 29.35
CA ILE A 487 -20.72 -44.18 29.16
C ILE A 487 -21.88 -44.85 28.42
N ARG A 488 -22.99 -45.03 29.13
CA ARG A 488 -24.20 -45.67 28.61
C ARG A 488 -25.04 -44.66 27.85
N SER A 489 -25.68 -45.10 26.78
CA SER A 489 -26.69 -44.35 26.04
C SER A 489 -28.06 -45.01 26.19
N CYS A 490 -29.12 -44.21 26.33
CA CYS A 490 -30.50 -44.69 26.23
C CYS A 490 -31.38 -43.67 25.50
N LEU A 491 -32.56 -44.10 25.03
CA LEU A 491 -33.55 -43.23 24.42
C LEU A 491 -34.52 -42.76 25.50
N ASP A 492 -34.58 -41.43 25.71
CA ASP A 492 -35.56 -40.78 26.57
C ASP A 492 -36.34 -39.75 25.73
N GLY A 493 -37.66 -39.90 25.63
CA GLY A 493 -38.52 -39.01 24.85
C GLY A 493 -38.19 -38.86 23.35
N GLY A 494 -37.46 -39.80 22.74
CA GLY A 494 -37.01 -39.74 21.34
C GLY A 494 -35.65 -39.09 21.12
N HIS A 495 -34.96 -38.68 22.18
CA HIS A 495 -33.59 -38.17 22.14
C HIS A 495 -32.64 -39.14 22.86
N THR A 496 -31.43 -39.31 22.31
CA THR A 496 -30.39 -40.12 22.95
C THR A 496 -29.77 -39.33 24.10
N VAL A 497 -29.81 -39.88 25.31
CA VAL A 497 -29.15 -39.32 26.49
C VAL A 497 -28.01 -40.22 26.95
N TYR A 498 -26.96 -39.61 27.51
CA TYR A 498 -25.72 -40.28 27.93
C TYR A 498 -25.53 -40.17 29.44
N PHE A 499 -25.06 -41.23 30.10
CA PHE A 499 -24.86 -41.23 31.54
C PHE A 499 -23.78 -42.24 32.00
N LEU A 500 -23.14 -41.95 33.14
CA LEU A 500 -22.26 -42.88 33.86
C LEU A 500 -22.95 -43.53 35.07
N THR A 501 -23.90 -42.83 35.69
CA THR A 501 -24.74 -43.30 36.79
C THR A 501 -26.21 -43.05 36.46
N GLU A 502 -27.11 -43.93 36.89
CA GLU A 502 -28.54 -43.89 36.49
C GLU A 502 -29.30 -42.65 36.96
N ASN A 503 -28.71 -41.86 37.86
CA ASN A 503 -29.33 -40.65 38.42
C ASN A 503 -28.95 -39.35 37.68
N LEU A 504 -28.06 -39.41 36.68
CA LEU A 504 -27.52 -38.20 36.04
C LEU A 504 -27.34 -38.36 34.52
N HIS A 505 -28.24 -37.74 33.77
CA HIS A 505 -28.33 -37.85 32.30
C HIS A 505 -27.87 -36.57 31.60
N PHE A 506 -27.21 -36.72 30.46
CA PHE A 506 -26.66 -35.62 29.68
C PHE A 506 -27.11 -35.70 28.21
N PRO A 507 -27.33 -34.56 27.55
CA PRO A 507 -27.84 -34.51 26.18
C PRO A 507 -26.82 -34.95 25.11
N ASN A 508 -25.52 -34.94 25.43
CA ASN A 508 -24.46 -35.44 24.57
C ASN A 508 -23.20 -35.74 25.40
N VAL A 509 -22.26 -36.49 24.81
CA VAL A 509 -21.01 -36.89 25.45
C VAL A 509 -20.14 -35.68 25.84
N TYR A 510 -20.17 -34.58 25.08
CA TYR A 510 -19.46 -33.35 25.43
C TYR A 510 -19.93 -32.79 26.77
N ALA A 511 -21.24 -32.61 26.95
CA ALA A 511 -21.83 -32.10 28.19
C ALA A 511 -21.51 -33.00 29.39
N LEU A 512 -21.52 -34.33 29.19
CA LEU A 512 -21.13 -35.31 30.21
C LEU A 512 -19.67 -35.12 30.65
N ILE A 513 -18.75 -34.98 29.69
CA ILE A 513 -17.32 -34.82 29.99
C ILE A 513 -17.05 -33.48 30.68
N GLN A 514 -17.65 -32.38 30.22
CA GLN A 514 -17.49 -31.07 30.89
C GLN A 514 -17.96 -31.13 32.35
N TYR A 515 -19.09 -31.79 32.61
CA TYR A 515 -19.60 -31.96 33.97
C TYR A 515 -18.60 -32.69 34.88
N TYR A 516 -17.96 -33.77 34.43
CA TYR A 516 -17.01 -34.55 35.23
C TYR A 516 -15.58 -33.97 35.28
N ARG A 517 -15.29 -32.92 34.51
CA ARG A 517 -14.10 -32.08 34.71
C ARG A 517 -14.29 -31.12 35.89
N GLU A 518 -15.49 -30.57 36.04
CA GLU A 518 -15.81 -29.63 37.11
C GLU A 518 -16.26 -30.33 38.41
N ASN A 519 -16.91 -31.48 38.29
CA ASN A 519 -17.48 -32.25 39.40
C ASN A 519 -16.84 -33.64 39.48
N PRO A 520 -16.52 -34.14 40.68
CA PRO A 520 -15.84 -35.42 40.81
C PRO A 520 -16.73 -36.60 40.45
N LEU A 521 -16.15 -37.56 39.72
CA LEU A 521 -16.67 -38.91 39.59
C LEU A 521 -16.51 -39.64 40.93
N ARG A 522 -17.65 -40.02 41.55
CA ARG A 522 -17.71 -40.68 42.85
C ARG A 522 -18.07 -42.16 42.68
N CYS A 523 -17.22 -43.05 43.19
CA CYS A 523 -17.49 -44.48 43.38
C CYS A 523 -17.16 -44.86 44.83
N GLN A 524 -17.59 -46.04 45.30
CA GLN A 524 -17.35 -46.50 46.68
C GLN A 524 -15.86 -46.46 47.07
N ASP A 525 -14.95 -46.57 46.10
CA ASP A 525 -13.50 -46.65 46.33
C ASP A 525 -12.70 -45.40 45.92
N PHE A 526 -13.34 -44.33 45.39
CA PHE A 526 -12.64 -43.09 45.00
C PHE A 526 -13.49 -41.85 44.65
N ASN A 527 -12.79 -40.72 44.63
CA ASN A 527 -13.28 -39.39 44.26
C ASN A 527 -12.23 -38.74 43.33
N LEU A 528 -12.54 -38.58 42.04
CA LEU A 528 -11.58 -38.12 41.02
C LEU A 528 -12.26 -37.21 39.99
N ARG A 529 -11.60 -36.13 39.57
CA ARG A 529 -12.04 -35.24 38.47
C ARG A 529 -11.23 -35.52 37.21
N LEU A 530 -11.83 -35.30 36.05
CA LEU A 530 -11.11 -35.39 34.78
C LEU A 530 -10.24 -34.14 34.57
N THR A 531 -8.95 -34.32 34.28
CA THR A 531 -7.94 -33.25 34.28
C THR A 531 -7.41 -32.98 32.87
N GLU A 532 -6.28 -33.60 32.52
CA GLU A 532 -5.57 -33.39 31.26
C GLU A 532 -6.05 -34.35 30.18
N LEU A 533 -5.98 -33.91 28.92
CA LEU A 533 -6.36 -34.72 27.75
C LEU A 533 -5.11 -35.32 27.11
N VAL A 534 -5.23 -36.54 26.58
CA VAL A 534 -4.14 -37.16 25.81
C VAL A 534 -4.23 -36.71 24.34
N PRO A 535 -3.26 -35.93 23.81
CA PRO A 535 -3.22 -35.53 22.41
C PRO A 535 -2.84 -36.73 21.51
N ARG A 536 -3.36 -36.77 20.28
CA ARG A 536 -3.03 -37.84 19.32
C ARG A 536 -1.62 -37.64 18.74
N PRO A 537 -0.73 -38.64 18.71
CA PRO A 537 0.54 -38.58 17.98
C PRO A 537 0.32 -38.53 16.46
N ASP A 538 1.27 -37.93 15.72
CA ASP A 538 1.36 -37.93 14.26
C ASP A 538 0.09 -37.47 13.51
N GLN A 539 -0.52 -36.38 13.98
CA GLN A 539 -1.77 -35.86 13.43
C GLN A 539 -1.70 -35.55 11.92
N HIS A 540 -0.54 -35.08 11.43
CA HIS A 540 -0.33 -34.77 10.02
C HIS A 540 -0.52 -35.99 9.11
N ILE A 541 -0.32 -37.24 9.58
CA ILE A 541 -0.52 -38.46 8.78
C ILE A 541 -2.00 -38.65 8.40
N ARG A 542 -2.93 -38.10 9.19
CA ARG A 542 -4.38 -38.20 8.95
C ARG A 542 -4.94 -37.05 8.12
N GLU A 543 -4.12 -36.05 7.83
CA GLU A 543 -4.54 -34.89 7.08
C GLU A 543 -4.55 -35.21 5.58
N GLY A 544 -5.66 -34.95 4.90
CA GLY A 544 -5.81 -35.28 3.48
C GLY A 544 -4.78 -34.59 2.56
N TRP A 545 -4.11 -33.53 3.02
CA TRP A 545 -3.05 -32.85 2.28
C TRP A 545 -1.65 -33.47 2.48
N PHE A 546 -1.50 -34.45 3.36
CA PHE A 546 -0.22 -35.10 3.63
C PHE A 546 -0.09 -36.43 2.88
N TYR A 547 1.08 -36.65 2.28
CA TYR A 547 1.39 -37.85 1.53
C TYR A 547 2.72 -38.45 1.99
N SER A 548 2.68 -39.66 2.56
CA SER A 548 3.88 -40.38 3.00
C SER A 548 4.70 -40.95 1.85
N ASN A 549 4.07 -41.20 0.70
CA ASN A 549 4.71 -41.80 -0.47
C ASN A 549 4.20 -41.14 -1.77
N LEU A 550 4.63 -39.91 -2.03
CA LEU A 550 4.31 -39.17 -3.26
C LEU A 550 5.58 -38.59 -3.86
N SER A 551 5.85 -38.94 -5.11
CA SER A 551 7.01 -38.40 -5.81
C SER A 551 6.83 -36.91 -6.14
N ARG A 552 7.93 -36.26 -6.52
CA ARG A 552 7.88 -34.86 -6.97
C ARG A 552 6.99 -34.70 -8.21
N GLY A 553 7.11 -35.60 -9.19
CA GLY A 553 6.37 -35.53 -10.45
C GLY A 553 4.87 -35.77 -10.26
N GLU A 554 4.48 -36.70 -9.40
CA GLU A 554 3.06 -36.92 -9.07
C GLU A 554 2.45 -35.73 -8.34
N ALA A 555 3.20 -35.10 -7.43
CA ALA A 555 2.76 -33.87 -6.77
C ALA A 555 2.56 -32.71 -7.76
N GLU A 556 3.46 -32.58 -8.74
CA GLU A 556 3.33 -31.58 -9.82
C GLU A 556 2.07 -31.85 -10.66
N ASP A 557 1.83 -33.09 -11.09
CA ASP A 557 0.63 -33.48 -11.84
C ASP A 557 -0.66 -33.20 -11.05
N TYR A 558 -0.72 -33.59 -9.77
CA TYR A 558 -1.90 -33.37 -8.93
C TYR A 558 -2.25 -31.88 -8.77
N LEU A 559 -1.25 -31.02 -8.63
CA LEU A 559 -1.45 -29.57 -8.49
C LEU A 559 -1.73 -28.88 -9.82
N MET A 560 -1.19 -29.38 -10.93
CA MET A 560 -1.51 -28.86 -12.27
C MET A 560 -2.98 -29.10 -12.64
N ARG A 561 -3.57 -30.21 -12.20
CA ARG A 561 -5.00 -30.53 -12.38
C ARG A 561 -5.95 -29.62 -11.59
N ILE A 562 -5.45 -28.84 -10.63
CA ILE A 562 -6.25 -27.93 -9.80
C ILE A 562 -5.94 -26.49 -10.22
N PRO A 563 -6.77 -25.83 -11.06
CA PRO A 563 -6.53 -24.50 -11.61
C PRO A 563 -6.75 -23.36 -10.60
N ARG A 564 -6.16 -23.49 -9.41
CA ARG A 564 -6.28 -22.52 -8.32
C ARG A 564 -4.96 -22.34 -7.59
N ASP A 565 -4.45 -21.11 -7.63
CA ASP A 565 -3.29 -20.71 -6.83
C ASP A 565 -3.58 -20.78 -5.33
N GLY A 566 -2.60 -21.22 -4.56
CA GLY A 566 -2.75 -21.56 -3.14
C GLY A 566 -3.21 -23.00 -2.90
N ALA A 567 -3.36 -23.82 -3.95
CA ALA A 567 -3.48 -25.26 -3.80
C ALA A 567 -2.16 -25.85 -3.30
N PHE A 568 -2.19 -26.78 -2.34
CA PHE A 568 -0.98 -27.31 -1.72
C PHE A 568 -1.13 -28.74 -1.19
N LEU A 569 -0.01 -29.42 -1.04
CA LEU A 569 0.16 -30.68 -0.33
C LEU A 569 1.53 -30.73 0.34
N ILE A 570 1.71 -31.58 1.35
CA ILE A 570 3.02 -31.87 1.94
C ILE A 570 3.32 -33.34 1.68
N ARG A 571 4.52 -33.62 1.18
CA ARG A 571 4.98 -34.99 0.91
C ARG A 571 6.22 -35.32 1.74
N GLN A 572 6.27 -36.51 2.32
CA GLN A 572 7.47 -37.06 2.93
C GLN A 572 8.46 -37.46 1.83
N ARG A 573 9.76 -37.28 2.07
CA ARG A 573 10.84 -37.65 1.15
C ARG A 573 11.50 -38.94 1.63
N GLU A 574 12.41 -39.49 0.82
CA GLU A 574 13.07 -40.80 1.06
C GLU A 574 13.76 -40.93 2.44
N ASN A 575 14.07 -39.83 3.12
CA ASN A 575 14.57 -39.81 4.50
C ASN A 575 13.44 -39.49 5.49
N SER A 576 13.36 -40.23 6.60
CA SER A 576 12.31 -40.08 7.64
C SER A 576 12.15 -38.67 8.20
N ASP A 577 13.20 -37.85 8.14
CA ASP A 577 13.26 -36.49 8.70
C ASP A 577 13.26 -35.37 7.65
N SER A 578 12.91 -35.67 6.39
CA SER A 578 12.81 -34.65 5.33
C SER A 578 11.46 -34.66 4.63
N TYR A 579 10.87 -33.47 4.48
CA TYR A 579 9.57 -33.26 3.87
C TYR A 579 9.68 -32.19 2.77
N ALA A 580 8.67 -32.12 1.91
CA ALA A 580 8.52 -31.03 0.96
C ALA A 580 7.07 -30.54 0.94
N ILE A 581 6.86 -29.24 1.16
CA ILE A 581 5.60 -28.60 0.82
C ILE A 581 5.62 -28.30 -0.67
N THR A 582 4.58 -28.74 -1.38
CA THR A 582 4.40 -28.51 -2.81
C THR A 582 3.11 -27.74 -3.00
N PHE A 583 3.15 -26.63 -3.72
CA PHE A 583 1.98 -25.76 -3.89
C PHE A 583 1.95 -25.11 -5.27
N ARG A 584 0.76 -24.69 -5.69
CA ARG A 584 0.55 -23.94 -6.94
C ARG A 584 0.56 -22.45 -6.65
N GLY A 585 1.33 -21.70 -7.42
CA GLY A 585 1.28 -20.26 -7.42
C GLY A 585 1.63 -19.65 -8.78
N GLU A 586 0.85 -18.65 -9.19
CA GLU A 586 0.91 -18.01 -10.51
C GLU A 586 0.80 -19.02 -11.66
N GLY A 587 -0.06 -20.03 -11.49
CA GLY A 587 -0.25 -21.08 -12.49
C GLY A 587 0.88 -22.12 -12.55
N MET A 588 1.94 -22.01 -11.74
CA MET A 588 3.06 -22.94 -11.70
C MET A 588 3.13 -23.72 -10.38
N VAL A 589 3.74 -24.90 -10.38
CA VAL A 589 3.99 -25.69 -9.16
C VAL A 589 5.37 -25.38 -8.60
N LYS A 590 5.44 -25.14 -7.28
CA LYS A 590 6.66 -24.84 -6.52
C LYS A 590 6.84 -25.81 -5.37
N HIS A 591 8.10 -26.04 -4.95
CA HIS A 591 8.45 -26.95 -3.86
C HIS A 591 9.38 -26.26 -2.85
N CYS A 592 9.09 -26.39 -1.56
CA CYS A 592 9.99 -25.96 -0.49
C CYS A 592 10.37 -27.16 0.36
N ARG A 593 11.65 -27.28 0.72
CA ARG A 593 12.12 -28.33 1.63
C ARG A 593 11.83 -27.95 3.07
N ILE A 594 11.39 -28.94 3.83
CA ILE A 594 11.24 -28.85 5.28
C ILE A 594 12.17 -29.90 5.88
N HIS A 595 13.03 -29.46 6.79
CA HIS A 595 13.97 -30.30 7.52
C HIS A 595 13.50 -30.47 8.95
N LYS A 596 13.53 -31.69 9.50
CA LYS A 596 13.26 -31.90 10.92
C LYS A 596 14.59 -31.87 11.68
N GLU A 597 14.74 -30.88 12.56
CA GLU A 597 15.90 -30.72 13.43
C GLU A 597 15.47 -30.93 14.89
N GLY A 598 15.78 -32.10 15.46
CA GLY A 598 15.31 -32.48 16.78
C GLY A 598 13.77 -32.58 16.85
N SER A 599 13.15 -31.75 17.68
CA SER A 599 11.68 -31.66 17.82
C SER A 599 11.03 -30.64 16.89
N MET A 600 11.79 -29.88 16.09
CA MET A 600 11.30 -28.76 15.29
C MET A 600 11.35 -29.06 13.78
N TYR A 601 10.44 -28.44 13.03
CA TYR A 601 10.40 -28.43 11.56
C TYR A 601 10.87 -27.08 11.05
N VAL A 602 11.91 -27.09 10.21
CA VAL A 602 12.56 -25.90 9.65
C VAL A 602 12.24 -25.77 8.18
N LEU A 603 11.68 -24.62 7.78
CA LEU A 603 11.41 -24.23 6.39
C LEU A 603 12.38 -23.11 5.98
N GLY A 604 13.18 -23.33 4.93
CA GLY A 604 14.20 -22.38 4.48
C GLY A 604 15.45 -22.39 5.37
N THR A 605 16.02 -21.22 5.67
CA THR A 605 17.24 -21.05 6.48
C THR A 605 16.99 -20.70 7.96
N SER A 606 15.75 -20.36 8.36
CA SER A 606 15.50 -19.81 9.72
C SER A 606 14.07 -19.89 10.27
N SER A 607 13.08 -20.41 9.53
CA SER A 607 11.70 -20.50 10.05
C SER A 607 11.44 -21.84 10.73
N GLU A 608 11.37 -21.83 12.07
CA GLU A 608 11.18 -23.01 12.92
C GLU A 608 9.72 -23.16 13.37
N PHE A 609 9.20 -24.38 13.37
CA PHE A 609 7.84 -24.75 13.79
C PHE A 609 7.85 -26.00 14.66
N GLU A 610 6.97 -26.11 15.65
CA GLU A 610 6.85 -27.27 16.53
C GLU A 610 6.19 -28.46 15.81
N SER A 611 5.41 -28.21 14.76
CA SER A 611 4.79 -29.25 13.94
C SER A 611 4.50 -28.81 12.50
N LEU A 612 4.32 -29.78 11.58
CA LEU A 612 3.83 -29.49 10.22
C LEU A 612 2.44 -28.85 10.20
N LEU A 613 1.59 -29.12 11.22
CA LEU A 613 0.27 -28.48 11.37
C LEU A 613 0.41 -26.99 11.69
N GLU A 614 1.30 -26.65 12.63
CA GLU A 614 1.59 -25.26 12.96
C GLU A 614 2.14 -24.50 11.74
N LEU A 615 3.04 -25.12 10.98
CA LEU A 615 3.57 -24.57 9.72
C LEU A 615 2.42 -24.27 8.74
N VAL A 616 1.52 -25.23 8.51
CA VAL A 616 0.38 -25.05 7.59
C VAL A 616 -0.57 -23.97 8.09
N ASP A 617 -0.91 -23.94 9.38
CA ASP A 617 -1.81 -22.92 9.96
C ASP A 617 -1.21 -21.52 9.94
N TYR A 618 0.12 -21.41 10.11
CA TYR A 618 0.83 -20.16 9.95
C TYR A 618 0.70 -19.64 8.51
N PHE A 619 1.00 -20.47 7.51
CA PHE A 619 0.95 -20.08 6.09
C PHE A 619 -0.46 -20.09 5.46
N ARG A 620 -1.48 -20.56 6.18
CA ARG A 620 -2.88 -20.24 5.87
C ARG A 620 -3.22 -18.78 6.19
N LYS A 621 -2.57 -18.21 7.21
CA LYS A 621 -2.80 -16.82 7.66
C LYS A 621 -1.82 -15.83 7.01
N LYS A 622 -0.58 -16.25 6.76
CA LYS A 622 0.50 -15.47 6.16
C LYS A 622 0.88 -16.01 4.77
N PRO A 623 1.26 -15.17 3.79
CA PRO A 623 1.73 -15.68 2.50
C PRO A 623 2.98 -16.56 2.65
N LEU A 624 3.02 -17.70 1.95
CA LEU A 624 4.21 -18.54 1.82
C LEU A 624 5.10 -18.07 0.67
N TYR A 625 4.48 -17.64 -0.42
CA TYR A 625 5.16 -17.22 -1.64
C TYR A 625 4.45 -16.02 -2.24
N ARG A 626 5.15 -14.88 -2.38
CA ARG A 626 4.55 -13.59 -2.79
C ARG A 626 3.28 -13.25 -2.00
N LYS A 627 2.11 -13.20 -2.64
CA LYS A 627 0.79 -12.95 -2.02
C LYS A 627 0.00 -14.25 -1.73
N ILE A 628 0.58 -15.41 -2.03
CA ILE A 628 -0.10 -16.69 -2.03
C ILE A 628 0.02 -17.33 -0.66
N LYS A 629 -1.15 -17.54 -0.05
CA LYS A 629 -1.33 -18.31 1.20
C LYS A 629 -1.68 -19.74 0.84
N LEU A 630 -1.44 -20.67 1.76
CA LEU A 630 -1.99 -22.02 1.65
C LEU A 630 -3.51 -21.94 1.81
N ARG A 631 -4.26 -22.37 0.81
CA ARG A 631 -5.73 -22.23 0.78
C ARG A 631 -6.44 -23.54 0.49
N TYR A 632 -5.98 -24.29 -0.51
CA TYR A 632 -6.70 -25.46 -1.01
C TYR A 632 -5.86 -26.71 -0.76
N PRO A 633 -6.10 -27.46 0.32
CA PRO A 633 -5.43 -28.74 0.52
C PRO A 633 -5.81 -29.68 -0.62
N VAL A 634 -4.81 -30.20 -1.32
CA VAL A 634 -5.01 -31.20 -2.38
C VAL A 634 -5.11 -32.55 -1.70
N THR A 635 -6.30 -33.14 -1.74
CA THR A 635 -6.58 -34.46 -1.14
C THR A 635 -6.76 -35.52 -2.22
N PRO A 636 -6.56 -36.82 -1.89
CA PRO A 636 -6.76 -37.92 -2.83
C PRO A 636 -8.13 -37.91 -3.54
N GLU A 637 -9.20 -37.52 -2.83
CA GLU A 637 -10.57 -37.48 -3.36
C GLU A 637 -10.77 -36.37 -4.39
N LEU A 638 -10.09 -35.23 -4.21
CA LEU A 638 -10.16 -34.07 -5.10
C LEU A 638 -9.58 -34.36 -6.48
N ILE A 639 -8.55 -35.20 -6.53
CA ILE A 639 -7.89 -35.62 -7.78
C ILE A 639 -8.80 -36.55 -8.58
N THR A 640 -9.58 -37.40 -7.90
CA THR A 640 -10.50 -38.37 -8.56
C THR A 640 -11.67 -37.69 -9.26
N ILE A 641 -12.16 -36.56 -8.74
CA ILE A 641 -13.30 -35.81 -9.29
C ILE A 641 -12.89 -34.93 -10.49
N SER A 642 -11.65 -34.44 -10.52
CA SER A 642 -11.17 -33.48 -11.53
C SER A 642 -10.98 -34.05 -12.95
N ALA A 643 -11.04 -35.37 -13.13
CA ALA A 643 -10.72 -36.03 -14.39
C ALA A 643 -11.79 -35.90 -15.50
N SER A 644 -12.92 -35.21 -15.27
CA SER A 644 -14.07 -35.22 -16.18
C SER A 644 -14.58 -33.87 -16.72
N LEU A 645 -13.87 -32.74 -16.51
CA LEU A 645 -14.55 -31.43 -16.66
C LEU A 645 -13.82 -30.25 -17.30
N TYR A 646 -12.70 -30.42 -18.01
CA TYR A 646 -12.08 -29.28 -18.71
C TYR A 646 -11.41 -29.64 -20.05
N ASP A 647 -12.19 -29.53 -21.13
CA ASP A 647 -11.67 -29.14 -22.45
C ASP A 647 -12.43 -27.89 -22.91
N SER A 648 -11.77 -26.73 -22.88
CA SER A 648 -12.05 -25.56 -23.72
C SER A 648 -11.13 -24.40 -23.31
N LYS A 649 -10.15 -24.12 -24.17
CA LYS A 649 -9.44 -22.85 -24.20
C LYS A 649 -10.35 -21.81 -24.83
N GLN A 650 -10.64 -20.70 -24.14
CA GLN A 650 -11.29 -19.54 -24.72
C GLN A 650 -10.49 -18.28 -24.36
N TYR A 651 -9.54 -17.93 -25.23
CA TYR A 651 -8.99 -16.59 -25.32
C TYR A 651 -9.23 -16.12 -26.74
N VAL A 652 -9.87 -14.97 -26.89
CA VAL A 652 -9.88 -14.19 -28.13
C VAL A 652 -9.22 -12.86 -27.80
N GLU A 653 -8.24 -12.47 -28.61
CA GLU A 653 -7.49 -11.23 -28.47
C GLU A 653 -8.36 -9.99 -28.76
N ALA A 654 -8.12 -8.92 -28.03
CA ALA A 654 -8.85 -7.66 -28.14
C ALA A 654 -8.16 -6.72 -29.12
N ASN A 655 -8.70 -6.55 -30.33
CA ASN A 655 -8.28 -5.49 -31.24
C ASN A 655 -9.32 -5.15 -32.32
N GLU A 656 -10.49 -4.63 -31.94
CA GLU A 656 -11.35 -3.87 -32.85
C GLU A 656 -11.92 -2.65 -32.11
N ILE A 657 -11.49 -1.44 -32.50
CA ILE A 657 -12.13 -0.19 -32.08
C ILE A 657 -13.35 -0.01 -32.98
N GLU A 658 -14.53 -0.19 -32.41
CA GLU A 658 -15.77 -0.12 -33.17
C GLU A 658 -16.17 1.34 -33.51
N PRO A 659 -16.57 1.65 -34.75
CA PRO A 659 -16.90 3.00 -35.21
C PRO A 659 -18.11 3.63 -34.50
N THR A 660 -18.25 4.96 -34.58
CA THR A 660 -19.46 5.70 -34.22
C THR A 660 -20.09 6.26 -35.50
N VAL A 661 -21.40 6.15 -35.61
CA VAL A 661 -22.17 6.58 -36.80
C VAL A 661 -23.24 7.58 -36.38
N LYS A 662 -23.65 8.44 -37.30
CA LYS A 662 -24.70 9.44 -37.11
C LYS A 662 -25.91 9.09 -37.95
N ALA A 663 -27.09 9.06 -37.36
CA ALA A 663 -28.33 8.79 -38.09
C ALA A 663 -28.65 9.89 -39.10
N LEU A 664 -28.81 9.52 -40.37
CA LEU A 664 -29.25 10.38 -41.46
C LEU A 664 -30.77 10.56 -41.48
N TYR A 665 -31.49 9.55 -40.97
CA TYR A 665 -32.95 9.49 -40.93
C TYR A 665 -33.41 8.97 -39.57
N GLU A 666 -34.68 9.20 -39.23
CA GLU A 666 -35.27 8.50 -38.10
C GLU A 666 -35.55 7.04 -38.43
N TYR A 667 -35.41 6.17 -37.43
CA TYR A 667 -35.70 4.75 -37.53
C TYR A 667 -36.43 4.29 -36.29
N ARG A 668 -37.52 3.55 -36.47
CA ARG A 668 -38.32 2.97 -35.39
C ARG A 668 -38.18 1.46 -35.41
N ALA A 669 -37.73 0.89 -34.29
CA ALA A 669 -37.53 -0.54 -34.13
C ALA A 669 -38.83 -1.30 -34.48
N MET A 670 -38.72 -2.23 -35.43
CA MET A 670 -39.80 -3.16 -35.78
C MET A 670 -39.71 -4.46 -34.97
N ARG A 671 -38.54 -4.72 -34.37
CA ARG A 671 -38.26 -5.89 -33.53
C ARG A 671 -37.65 -5.48 -32.19
N GLN A 672 -37.73 -6.35 -31.18
CA GLN A 672 -37.22 -6.06 -29.83
C GLN A 672 -35.70 -5.87 -29.79
N ASP A 673 -34.98 -6.56 -30.68
CA ASP A 673 -33.52 -6.55 -30.86
C ASP A 673 -33.03 -5.39 -31.74
N GLU A 674 -33.90 -4.46 -32.14
CA GLU A 674 -33.54 -3.28 -32.94
C GLU A 674 -33.48 -1.98 -32.11
N LEU A 675 -32.65 -1.04 -32.56
CA LEU A 675 -32.60 0.33 -32.05
C LEU A 675 -33.76 1.16 -32.59
N THR A 676 -34.21 2.11 -31.79
CA THR A 676 -35.05 3.23 -32.24
C THR A 676 -34.25 4.50 -32.06
N PHE A 677 -34.11 5.30 -33.12
CA PHE A 677 -33.31 6.52 -33.11
C PHE A 677 -33.88 7.60 -34.03
N GLN A 678 -33.57 8.84 -33.72
CA GLN A 678 -34.00 10.02 -34.49
C GLN A 678 -32.89 10.47 -35.44
N LYS A 679 -33.25 11.23 -36.49
CA LYS A 679 -32.25 11.86 -37.37
C LYS A 679 -31.28 12.72 -36.55
N GLY A 680 -29.98 12.48 -36.73
CA GLY A 680 -28.88 13.12 -36.00
C GLY A 680 -28.37 12.35 -34.77
N ALA A 681 -29.00 11.23 -34.39
CA ALA A 681 -28.56 10.38 -33.30
C ALA A 681 -27.15 9.82 -33.52
N LEU A 682 -26.30 9.84 -32.48
CA LEU A 682 -24.99 9.21 -32.50
C LEU A 682 -25.10 7.80 -31.93
N ILE A 683 -24.79 6.80 -32.75
CA ILE A 683 -24.81 5.39 -32.37
C ILE A 683 -23.35 4.93 -32.22
N HIS A 684 -23.02 4.46 -31.02
CA HIS A 684 -21.64 4.11 -30.62
C HIS A 684 -21.38 2.61 -30.72
N ASN A 685 -20.11 2.21 -30.61
CA ASN A 685 -19.67 0.80 -30.60
C ASN A 685 -20.31 -0.01 -31.75
N VAL A 686 -20.18 0.51 -32.98
CA VAL A 686 -20.89 -0.04 -34.13
C VAL A 686 -20.19 -1.27 -34.69
N THR A 687 -20.84 -2.42 -34.64
CA THR A 687 -20.40 -3.64 -35.32
C THR A 687 -21.06 -3.74 -36.69
N LYS A 688 -20.26 -3.80 -37.75
CA LYS A 688 -20.76 -3.85 -39.14
C LYS A 688 -21.01 -5.29 -39.57
N GLU A 689 -22.25 -5.63 -39.92
CA GLU A 689 -22.57 -6.90 -40.58
C GLU A 689 -22.85 -6.70 -42.09
N ALA A 690 -22.54 -7.72 -42.91
CA ALA A 690 -22.65 -7.65 -44.37
C ALA A 690 -24.09 -7.70 -44.90
N ASN A 691 -25.06 -7.95 -44.03
CA ASN A 691 -26.48 -8.12 -44.35
C ASN A 691 -27.27 -6.79 -44.44
N GLY A 692 -26.58 -5.63 -44.36
CA GLY A 692 -27.22 -4.31 -44.37
C GLY A 692 -27.77 -3.86 -43.02
N TRP A 693 -27.56 -4.64 -41.96
CA TRP A 693 -27.91 -4.32 -40.59
C TRP A 693 -26.67 -4.26 -39.73
N TRP A 694 -26.47 -3.16 -39.01
CA TRP A 694 -25.37 -2.98 -38.09
C TRP A 694 -25.88 -3.07 -36.66
N LYS A 695 -24.99 -3.37 -35.71
CA LYS A 695 -25.28 -3.30 -34.28
C LYS A 695 -24.62 -2.09 -33.68
N GLY A 696 -25.20 -1.55 -32.63
CA GLY A 696 -24.57 -0.48 -31.88
C GLY A 696 -25.36 -0.08 -30.65
N ASP A 697 -24.83 0.93 -29.97
CA ASP A 697 -25.29 1.36 -28.67
C ASP A 697 -25.98 2.72 -28.80
N TYR A 698 -27.25 2.78 -28.41
CA TYR A 698 -28.03 4.02 -28.40
C TYR A 698 -29.22 3.91 -27.45
N GLY A 699 -29.47 4.95 -26.65
CA GLY A 699 -30.64 5.04 -25.78
C GLY A 699 -30.72 3.94 -24.71
N GLY A 700 -29.58 3.56 -24.12
CA GLY A 700 -29.49 2.52 -23.08
C GLY A 700 -29.55 1.07 -23.60
N LYS A 701 -29.79 0.87 -24.90
CA LYS A 701 -29.72 -0.44 -25.55
C LYS A 701 -28.33 -0.67 -26.11
N LEU A 702 -27.71 -1.78 -25.74
CA LEU A 702 -26.37 -2.19 -26.18
C LEU A 702 -26.48 -3.20 -27.31
N GLN A 703 -25.69 -3.06 -28.37
CA GLN A 703 -25.53 -4.03 -29.46
C GLN A 703 -26.84 -4.45 -30.15
N HIS A 704 -27.77 -3.49 -30.32
CA HIS A 704 -29.03 -3.73 -31.02
C HIS A 704 -28.93 -3.33 -32.49
N TYR A 705 -29.75 -3.98 -33.32
CA TYR A 705 -29.74 -3.87 -34.77
C TYR A 705 -30.30 -2.54 -35.28
N PHE A 706 -29.71 -2.01 -36.34
CA PHE A 706 -30.23 -0.89 -37.11
C PHE A 706 -29.81 -0.98 -38.57
N PRO A 707 -30.60 -0.41 -39.50
CA PRO A 707 -30.26 -0.43 -40.92
C PRO A 707 -29.06 0.47 -41.22
N SER A 708 -28.02 -0.08 -41.84
CA SER A 708 -26.77 0.63 -42.10
C SER A 708 -26.91 1.81 -43.05
N ASN A 709 -27.88 1.77 -43.96
CA ASN A 709 -28.19 2.86 -44.88
C ASN A 709 -28.93 4.04 -44.23
N TYR A 710 -29.28 3.95 -42.94
CA TYR A 710 -29.92 5.03 -42.19
C TYR A 710 -28.91 5.89 -41.44
N VAL A 711 -27.62 5.60 -41.56
CA VAL A 711 -26.55 6.27 -40.83
C VAL A 711 -25.42 6.67 -41.77
N GLU A 712 -24.67 7.69 -41.39
CA GLU A 712 -23.38 8.06 -41.99
C GLU A 712 -22.27 7.79 -40.96
N GLU A 713 -21.13 7.28 -41.41
CA GLU A 713 -19.96 7.19 -40.54
C GLU A 713 -19.46 8.60 -40.23
N ILE A 714 -19.21 8.90 -38.96
CA ILE A 714 -18.53 10.15 -38.61
C ILE A 714 -17.04 9.90 -38.86
N ASP A 715 -16.56 10.41 -39.99
CA ASP A 715 -15.13 10.57 -40.20
C ASP A 715 -14.57 11.46 -39.08
N SER A 716 -13.72 10.90 -38.23
CA SER A 716 -13.13 11.62 -37.09
C SER A 716 -12.05 12.63 -37.52
N THR A 717 -12.22 13.27 -38.67
CA THR A 717 -11.25 14.13 -39.34
C THR A 717 -11.79 15.53 -39.66
N GLU A 718 -12.94 15.95 -39.12
CA GLU A 718 -13.25 17.39 -39.05
C GLU A 718 -12.56 18.03 -37.83
N PRO A 719 -11.53 18.88 -38.03
CA PRO A 719 -10.91 19.63 -36.95
C PRO A 719 -11.71 20.92 -36.74
N ASN A 720 -12.38 21.07 -35.59
CA ASN A 720 -12.58 22.35 -34.85
C ASN A 720 -13.88 22.48 -34.04
N ASN A 721 -14.79 21.51 -33.98
CA ASN A 721 -16.07 21.74 -33.30
C ASN A 721 -16.09 21.37 -31.79
N TYR A 722 -14.99 21.65 -31.05
CA TYR A 722 -14.95 21.51 -29.59
C TYR A 722 -14.50 22.81 -28.91
N THR A 723 -15.16 23.12 -27.80
CA THR A 723 -14.91 24.33 -27.00
C THR A 723 -13.94 24.04 -25.85
N TYR A 724 -13.23 25.06 -25.36
CA TYR A 724 -12.31 24.91 -24.22
C TYR A 724 -13.01 24.48 -22.91
N LYS A 725 -14.35 24.59 -22.86
CA LYS A 725 -15.19 24.21 -21.72
C LYS A 725 -15.51 22.72 -21.67
N GLU A 726 -15.22 21.98 -22.74
CA GLU A 726 -15.49 20.54 -22.81
C GLU A 726 -14.41 19.74 -22.07
N VAL A 727 -14.87 18.68 -21.40
CA VAL A 727 -14.01 17.68 -20.76
C VAL A 727 -14.41 16.31 -21.31
N ARG A 728 -13.45 15.55 -21.84
CA ARG A 728 -13.67 14.18 -22.32
C ARG A 728 -13.02 13.18 -21.38
N SER A 729 -13.74 12.11 -21.05
CA SER A 729 -13.24 11.02 -20.22
C SER A 729 -13.03 9.75 -21.05
N PHE A 730 -11.90 9.07 -20.87
CA PHE A 730 -11.51 7.88 -21.63
C PHE A 730 -11.11 6.74 -20.68
N VAL A 731 -11.48 5.51 -21.02
CA VAL A 731 -10.92 4.31 -20.37
C VAL A 731 -9.49 4.08 -20.89
N GLU A 732 -8.59 3.56 -20.05
CA GLU A 732 -7.16 3.33 -20.38
C GLU A 732 -6.89 2.59 -21.70
N ASN A 733 -7.83 1.76 -22.19
CA ASN A 733 -7.68 0.98 -23.43
C ASN A 733 -8.28 1.69 -24.66
N LYS A 734 -8.99 2.80 -24.47
CA LYS A 734 -9.58 3.62 -25.53
C LYS A 734 -8.73 4.85 -25.88
N ILE A 735 -7.43 4.80 -25.55
CA ILE A 735 -6.48 5.88 -25.85
C ILE A 735 -6.27 5.93 -27.37
N PRO A 736 -6.19 7.13 -27.99
CA PRO A 736 -5.87 7.27 -29.40
C PRO A 736 -4.59 6.51 -29.76
N SER A 737 -4.69 5.64 -30.77
CA SER A 737 -3.54 4.92 -31.35
C SER A 737 -2.39 5.87 -31.70
N ARG A 738 -1.16 5.36 -31.87
CA ARG A 738 0.04 6.13 -32.23
C ARG A 738 -0.16 7.13 -33.39
N ASN A 739 -1.07 6.83 -34.33
CA ASN A 739 -1.38 7.68 -35.48
C ASN A 739 -2.33 8.86 -35.17
N LYS A 740 -2.93 8.89 -33.97
CA LYS A 740 -3.87 9.93 -33.50
C LYS A 740 -3.34 10.70 -32.28
N SER A 741 -2.12 10.44 -31.81
CA SER A 741 -1.53 11.09 -30.62
C SER A 741 -1.34 12.60 -30.81
N THR A 742 -0.93 13.05 -32.01
CA THR A 742 -0.82 14.48 -32.35
C THR A 742 -2.18 15.20 -32.29
N GLN A 743 -3.25 14.55 -32.76
CA GLN A 743 -4.61 15.12 -32.68
C GLN A 743 -5.10 15.20 -31.23
N PHE A 744 -4.79 14.18 -30.42
CA PHE A 744 -5.11 14.19 -29.00
C PHE A 744 -4.34 15.27 -28.24
N MET A 745 -3.07 15.50 -28.61
CA MET A 745 -2.26 16.59 -28.08
C MET A 745 -2.87 17.97 -28.40
N LEU A 746 -3.30 18.17 -29.65
CA LEU A 746 -3.99 19.42 -30.06
C LEU A 746 -5.28 19.64 -29.26
N TYR A 747 -6.08 18.59 -29.05
CA TYR A 747 -7.24 18.66 -28.17
C TYR A 747 -6.84 19.07 -26.74
N ASN A 748 -5.81 18.43 -26.18
CA ASN A 748 -5.39 18.66 -24.80
C ASN A 748 -4.84 20.07 -24.56
N ARG A 749 -4.24 20.74 -25.54
CA ARG A 749 -3.81 22.14 -25.36
C ARG A 749 -5.00 23.09 -25.10
N LYS A 750 -6.17 22.77 -25.64
CA LYS A 750 -7.36 23.64 -25.59
C LYS A 750 -8.41 23.19 -24.57
N ALA A 751 -8.61 21.89 -24.40
CA ALA A 751 -9.70 21.30 -23.63
C ALA A 751 -9.20 20.16 -22.72
N LEU A 752 -9.92 19.88 -21.63
CA LEU A 752 -9.45 18.91 -20.65
C LEU A 752 -9.77 17.47 -21.04
N SER A 753 -8.89 16.57 -20.62
CA SER A 753 -9.06 15.12 -20.75
C SER A 753 -8.87 14.45 -19.40
N ARG A 754 -9.70 13.44 -19.15
CA ARG A 754 -9.58 12.52 -18.02
C ARG A 754 -9.38 11.11 -18.55
N VAL A 755 -8.45 10.36 -17.99
CA VAL A 755 -8.27 8.93 -18.28
C VAL A 755 -8.39 8.15 -16.99
N TYR A 756 -9.05 6.99 -17.03
CA TYR A 756 -9.29 6.16 -15.86
C TYR A 756 -9.10 4.66 -16.15
N PRO A 757 -8.82 3.83 -15.12
CA PRO A 757 -8.56 2.40 -15.28
C PRO A 757 -9.76 1.63 -15.85
N LYS A 758 -9.50 0.52 -16.54
CA LYS A 758 -10.54 -0.39 -17.05
C LYS A 758 -11.14 -1.22 -15.93
N GLY A 759 -12.43 -1.57 -16.07
CA GLY A 759 -13.17 -2.35 -15.07
C GLY A 759 -12.61 -3.75 -14.78
N GLN A 760 -11.76 -4.31 -15.67
CA GLN A 760 -11.09 -5.59 -15.42
C GLN A 760 -10.03 -5.54 -14.31
N ARG A 761 -9.58 -4.34 -13.90
CA ARG A 761 -8.64 -4.15 -12.78
C ARG A 761 -9.35 -4.22 -11.44
N VAL A 762 -9.97 -5.38 -11.19
CA VAL A 762 -10.75 -5.64 -9.97
C VAL A 762 -9.91 -5.56 -8.69
N ASP A 763 -8.60 -5.76 -8.81
CA ASP A 763 -7.60 -5.63 -7.74
C ASP A 763 -7.16 -4.19 -7.48
N SER A 764 -7.73 -3.22 -8.20
CA SER A 764 -7.36 -1.81 -8.16
C SER A 764 -5.92 -1.51 -8.62
N SER A 765 -5.30 -2.39 -9.43
CA SER A 765 -4.02 -2.09 -10.08
C SER A 765 -4.09 -0.83 -10.96
N ASN A 766 -2.96 -0.15 -11.18
CA ASN A 766 -2.90 1.01 -12.08
C ASN A 766 -2.29 0.67 -13.44
N TYR A 767 -2.57 1.54 -14.41
CA TYR A 767 -1.94 1.58 -15.72
C TYR A 767 -0.75 2.55 -15.72
N ASP A 768 0.11 2.47 -16.74
CA ASP A 768 1.24 3.39 -16.88
C ASP A 768 0.74 4.80 -17.26
N PRO A 769 0.94 5.83 -16.41
CA PRO A 769 0.49 7.18 -16.70
C PRO A 769 1.39 7.91 -17.71
N TYR A 770 2.62 7.46 -17.92
CA TYR A 770 3.60 8.19 -18.75
C TYR A 770 3.13 8.43 -20.19
N PRO A 771 2.60 7.43 -20.94
CA PRO A 771 2.14 7.65 -22.31
C PRO A 771 1.04 8.71 -22.43
N LEU A 772 0.26 8.90 -21.36
CA LEU A 772 -0.84 9.86 -21.31
C LEU A 772 -0.35 11.25 -20.96
N TRP A 773 0.54 11.37 -19.97
CA TRP A 773 1.19 12.65 -19.67
C TRP A 773 1.94 13.19 -20.87
N MET A 774 2.65 12.32 -21.61
CA MET A 774 3.37 12.66 -22.85
C MET A 774 2.43 13.20 -23.95
N CYS A 775 1.16 12.77 -23.95
CA CYS A 775 0.13 13.30 -24.85
C CYS A 775 -0.63 14.51 -24.26
N GLY A 776 -0.13 15.12 -23.18
CA GLY A 776 -0.75 16.30 -22.55
C GLY A 776 -2.02 15.99 -21.76
N CYS A 777 -2.31 14.72 -21.45
CA CYS A 777 -3.51 14.37 -20.69
C CYS A 777 -3.45 14.93 -19.27
N HIS A 778 -4.50 15.62 -18.84
CA HIS A 778 -4.51 16.42 -17.62
C HIS A 778 -4.81 15.58 -16.39
N MET A 779 -5.95 14.88 -16.41
CA MET A 779 -6.47 14.10 -15.29
C MET A 779 -6.26 12.62 -15.54
N VAL A 780 -5.02 12.17 -15.38
CA VAL A 780 -4.66 10.74 -15.45
C VAL A 780 -5.01 10.10 -14.11
N ALA A 781 -6.24 9.62 -13.97
CA ALA A 781 -6.80 9.15 -12.71
C ALA A 781 -6.29 7.75 -12.34
N LEU A 782 -5.80 7.61 -11.12
CA LEU A 782 -5.22 6.37 -10.58
C LEU A 782 -5.91 5.95 -9.27
N ASN A 783 -5.85 4.66 -8.94
CA ASN A 783 -6.28 4.07 -7.68
C ASN A 783 -5.23 4.36 -6.59
N PHE A 784 -5.47 5.38 -5.77
CA PHE A 784 -4.54 5.86 -4.73
C PHE A 784 -4.31 4.85 -3.59
N GLN A 785 -5.27 3.95 -3.37
CA GLN A 785 -5.18 2.88 -2.38
C GLN A 785 -4.18 1.77 -2.76
N THR A 786 -3.63 1.83 -3.98
CA THR A 786 -2.70 0.82 -4.50
C THR A 786 -1.27 1.34 -4.52
N ALA A 787 -0.40 0.70 -3.72
CA ALA A 787 1.03 0.98 -3.64
C ALA A 787 1.84 0.34 -4.79
N ASP A 788 1.55 0.71 -6.03
CA ASP A 788 2.28 0.21 -7.20
C ASP A 788 3.26 1.24 -7.79
N LYS A 789 4.04 0.81 -8.78
CA LYS A 789 5.01 1.65 -9.50
C LYS A 789 4.36 2.94 -10.01
N TYR A 790 3.15 2.87 -10.52
CA TYR A 790 2.50 3.98 -11.21
C TYR A 790 2.01 5.05 -10.23
N MET A 791 1.50 4.67 -9.06
CA MET A 791 1.25 5.63 -7.98
C MET A 791 2.53 6.27 -7.44
N GLN A 792 3.66 5.56 -7.48
CA GLN A 792 4.95 6.11 -7.07
C GLN A 792 5.48 7.13 -8.09
N LEU A 793 5.30 6.88 -9.40
CA LEU A 793 5.57 7.89 -10.45
C LEU A 793 4.66 9.12 -10.29
N ASN A 794 3.37 8.91 -10.04
CA ASN A 794 2.42 9.99 -9.77
C ASN A 794 2.85 10.83 -8.56
N SER A 795 3.24 10.18 -7.47
CA SER A 795 3.73 10.86 -6.26
C SER A 795 5.00 11.68 -6.54
N ALA A 796 5.89 11.19 -7.40
CA ALA A 796 7.14 11.88 -7.76
C ALA A 796 6.91 13.07 -8.70
N LEU A 797 5.99 12.96 -9.66
CA LEU A 797 5.61 14.09 -10.51
C LEU A 797 4.98 15.20 -9.67
N PHE A 798 4.00 14.86 -8.83
CA PHE A 798 3.24 15.82 -8.05
C PHE A 798 3.91 16.26 -6.74
N SER A 799 5.12 15.79 -6.43
CA SER A 799 5.96 16.42 -5.40
C SER A 799 6.64 17.70 -5.89
N LEU A 800 6.68 17.93 -7.22
CA LEU A 800 7.10 19.20 -7.79
C LEU A 800 6.13 20.32 -7.44
N ASN A 801 6.62 21.56 -7.55
CA ASN A 801 5.82 22.77 -7.36
C ASN A 801 5.11 22.77 -6.00
N GLY A 802 5.86 22.42 -4.94
CA GLY A 802 5.41 22.41 -3.55
C GLY A 802 4.26 21.46 -3.23
N GLY A 803 4.10 20.37 -3.98
CA GLY A 803 3.06 19.38 -3.67
C GLY A 803 1.64 19.86 -3.94
N THR A 804 1.47 20.91 -4.75
CA THR A 804 0.18 21.58 -4.96
C THR A 804 -0.86 20.74 -5.70
N GLY A 805 -0.43 19.66 -6.36
CA GLY A 805 -1.24 18.82 -7.23
C GLY A 805 -1.40 19.34 -8.65
N TYR A 806 -0.72 20.44 -9.00
CA TYR A 806 -0.66 21.02 -10.33
C TYR A 806 0.79 21.19 -10.76
N VAL A 807 1.15 20.60 -11.91
CA VAL A 807 2.48 20.75 -12.52
C VAL A 807 2.30 21.28 -13.93
N LEU A 808 2.94 22.41 -14.22
CA LEU A 808 2.90 23.04 -15.54
C LEU A 808 3.59 22.13 -16.56
N GLN A 809 2.91 21.87 -17.68
CA GLN A 809 3.47 21.09 -18.78
C GLN A 809 4.66 21.86 -19.42
N PRO A 810 5.72 21.16 -19.85
CA PRO A 810 6.86 21.75 -20.53
C PRO A 810 6.46 22.67 -21.68
N GLU A 811 7.22 23.74 -21.89
CA GLU A 811 6.93 24.73 -22.94
C GLU A 811 6.82 24.08 -24.33
N LEU A 812 7.71 23.13 -24.65
CA LEU A 812 7.68 22.43 -25.92
C LEU A 812 6.34 21.70 -26.14
N MET A 813 5.81 21.04 -25.13
CA MET A 813 4.53 20.33 -25.22
C MET A 813 3.36 21.27 -25.56
N ARG A 814 3.45 22.52 -25.10
CA ARG A 814 2.42 23.55 -25.33
C ARG A 814 2.56 24.23 -26.70
N SER A 815 3.60 23.92 -27.49
CA SER A 815 3.82 24.43 -28.85
C SER A 815 3.21 23.54 -29.93
N ASP A 816 2.69 24.15 -31.01
CA ASP A 816 2.14 23.45 -32.18
C ASP A 816 3.11 22.49 -32.88
N SER A 817 4.41 22.68 -32.70
CA SER A 817 5.47 21.87 -33.31
C SER A 817 5.79 20.57 -32.57
N TYR A 818 5.24 20.32 -31.38
CA TYR A 818 5.56 19.13 -30.60
C TYR A 818 4.83 17.89 -31.10
N ASP A 819 5.60 16.85 -31.43
CA ASP A 819 5.14 15.50 -31.70
C ASP A 819 5.73 14.54 -30.63
N PRO A 820 4.89 13.91 -29.79
CA PRO A 820 5.27 12.91 -28.79
C PRO A 820 6.11 11.73 -29.31
N HIS A 821 6.19 11.52 -30.63
CA HIS A 821 6.91 10.42 -31.24
C HIS A 821 8.13 10.84 -32.08
N GLN A 822 8.33 12.14 -32.31
CA GLN A 822 9.33 12.65 -33.26
C GLN A 822 10.72 12.91 -32.62
N GLU A 823 10.83 13.04 -31.29
CA GLU A 823 12.06 13.50 -30.61
C GLU A 823 12.89 12.43 -29.84
N LYS A 824 12.85 11.15 -30.23
CA LYS A 824 13.73 10.12 -29.60
C LYS A 824 15.13 9.97 -30.21
N LYS A 825 15.71 11.04 -30.78
CA LYS A 825 16.99 10.93 -31.52
C LYS A 825 18.18 11.64 -30.86
N ASN A 826 17.94 12.69 -30.07
CA ASN A 826 19.01 13.51 -29.50
C ASN A 826 19.05 13.34 -27.99
N VAL A 827 20.12 12.74 -27.48
CA VAL A 827 20.40 12.67 -26.05
C VAL A 827 20.53 14.10 -25.53
N ARG A 828 19.69 14.49 -24.57
CA ARG A 828 19.73 15.80 -23.91
C ARG A 828 20.61 15.76 -22.66
N PHE A 829 20.54 14.67 -21.91
CA PHE A 829 21.36 14.44 -20.73
C PHE A 829 21.93 13.02 -20.71
N THR A 830 23.10 12.89 -20.11
CA THR A 830 23.71 11.62 -19.75
C THR A 830 23.78 11.53 -18.24
N ILE A 831 23.20 10.48 -17.65
CA ILE A 831 23.22 10.24 -16.21
C ILE A 831 24.16 9.07 -15.92
N THR A 832 25.21 9.29 -15.13
CA THR A 832 26.15 8.25 -14.73
C THR A 832 25.95 7.90 -13.26
N ILE A 833 25.54 6.68 -12.92
CA ILE A 833 25.17 6.26 -11.56
C ILE A 833 26.00 5.09 -11.07
N ARG A 834 26.36 5.11 -9.78
CA ARG A 834 26.91 3.99 -9.03
C ARG A 834 26.27 3.93 -7.65
N VAL A 835 25.76 2.76 -7.26
CA VAL A 835 25.28 2.49 -5.90
C VAL A 835 26.47 2.12 -5.01
N ILE A 836 26.62 2.81 -3.88
CA ILE A 836 27.76 2.60 -2.97
C ILE A 836 27.32 1.73 -1.78
N GLY A 837 26.22 2.09 -1.12
CA GLY A 837 25.71 1.38 0.05
C GLY A 837 24.33 1.86 0.48
N ALA A 838 23.77 1.25 1.52
CA ALA A 838 22.52 1.67 2.15
C ALA A 838 22.65 1.74 3.67
N ARG A 839 21.69 2.38 4.34
CA ARG A 839 21.50 2.35 5.79
C ARG A 839 20.04 2.10 6.15
N HIS A 840 19.81 1.40 7.27
CA HIS A 840 18.51 1.20 7.92
C HIS A 840 17.39 0.69 6.98
N LEU A 841 17.67 -0.29 6.12
CA LEU A 841 16.63 -0.85 5.26
C LEU A 841 15.56 -1.57 6.11
N PRO A 842 14.28 -1.52 5.70
CA PRO A 842 13.19 -2.18 6.40
C PRO A 842 13.42 -3.68 6.58
N LYS A 843 12.96 -4.24 7.70
CA LYS A 843 13.02 -5.68 7.95
C LYS A 843 11.84 -6.42 7.29
N PRO A 844 12.11 -7.48 6.53
CA PRO A 844 11.11 -8.34 5.89
C PRO A 844 10.52 -9.32 6.91
N GLY A 845 9.54 -8.87 7.69
CA GLY A 845 8.96 -9.71 8.74
C GLY A 845 9.98 -10.02 9.86
N ARG A 846 10.39 -11.29 10.01
CA ARG A 846 11.32 -11.74 11.06
C ARG A 846 12.75 -12.02 10.57
N SER A 847 12.99 -12.11 9.25
CA SER A 847 14.30 -12.41 8.68
C SER A 847 15.18 -11.16 8.55
N ILE A 848 16.47 -11.38 8.41
CA ILE A 848 17.40 -10.34 7.97
C ILE A 848 17.27 -10.22 6.45
N ALA A 849 17.14 -8.99 5.94
CA ALA A 849 17.06 -8.76 4.51
C ALA A 849 18.36 -9.14 3.81
N SER A 850 18.26 -9.74 2.63
CA SER A 850 19.34 -9.85 1.66
C SER A 850 19.11 -8.87 0.50
N PRO A 851 19.46 -7.56 0.66
CA PRO A 851 19.02 -6.54 -0.27
C PRO A 851 19.80 -6.49 -1.59
N PHE A 852 19.14 -6.03 -2.63
CA PHE A 852 19.75 -5.50 -3.86
C PHE A 852 18.97 -4.29 -4.37
N VAL A 853 19.61 -3.46 -5.20
CA VAL A 853 19.02 -2.21 -5.70
C VAL A 853 18.79 -2.34 -7.21
N GLU A 854 17.55 -2.11 -7.65
CA GLU A 854 17.19 -1.86 -9.05
C GLU A 854 17.15 -0.34 -9.28
N ILE A 855 17.85 0.14 -10.31
CA ILE A 855 17.77 1.51 -10.81
C ILE A 855 17.08 1.48 -12.17
N GLU A 856 16.04 2.28 -12.34
CA GLU A 856 15.24 2.34 -13.55
C GLU A 856 15.09 3.80 -14.01
N LEU A 857 15.30 4.05 -15.31
CA LEU A 857 14.91 5.31 -15.94
C LEU A 857 13.51 5.16 -16.54
N CYS A 858 12.50 5.68 -15.86
CA CYS A 858 11.10 5.58 -16.28
C CYS A 858 10.74 6.67 -17.30
N GLY A 859 9.96 6.30 -18.33
CA GLY A 859 9.40 7.23 -19.30
C GLY A 859 10.16 7.37 -20.61
N GLN A 860 10.96 6.40 -21.08
CA GLN A 860 11.56 6.49 -22.42
C GLN A 860 11.58 5.14 -23.17
N THR A 861 12.07 4.06 -22.53
CA THR A 861 12.16 2.68 -23.05
C THR A 861 12.15 1.65 -21.91
N GLU A 862 11.72 0.41 -22.18
CA GLU A 862 11.64 -0.68 -21.18
C GLU A 862 13.02 -1.23 -20.77
N ASP A 863 14.06 -1.04 -21.60
CA ASP A 863 15.41 -1.61 -21.40
C ASP A 863 16.36 -0.79 -20.51
N ASN A 864 15.88 0.27 -19.84
CA ASN A 864 16.73 1.16 -19.02
C ASN A 864 16.72 0.76 -17.54
N LYS A 865 17.10 -0.49 -17.24
CA LYS A 865 17.20 -1.00 -15.87
C LYS A 865 18.57 -1.53 -15.55
N PHE A 866 19.02 -1.27 -14.34
CA PHE A 866 20.21 -1.87 -13.76
C PHE A 866 19.88 -2.50 -12.41
N LYS A 867 20.54 -3.61 -12.06
CA LYS A 867 20.41 -4.28 -10.76
C LYS A 867 21.78 -4.55 -10.17
N THR A 868 22.00 -4.13 -8.92
CA THR A 868 23.19 -4.52 -8.17
C THR A 868 23.20 -6.01 -7.88
N THR A 869 24.35 -6.53 -7.45
CA THR A 869 24.42 -7.84 -6.79
C THR A 869 23.65 -7.84 -5.48
N VAL A 870 23.30 -9.04 -4.99
CA VAL A 870 22.65 -9.22 -3.69
C VAL A 870 23.67 -9.10 -2.56
N SER A 871 23.37 -8.27 -1.56
CA SER A 871 24.11 -8.23 -0.30
C SER A 871 23.43 -9.19 0.67
N HIS A 872 24.06 -10.32 0.98
CA HIS A 872 23.43 -11.35 1.80
C HIS A 872 23.39 -10.95 3.30
N ASP A 873 22.24 -11.17 3.92
CA ASP A 873 21.99 -11.03 5.36
C ASP A 873 22.46 -9.69 5.97
N ASN A 874 22.33 -8.59 5.22
CA ASN A 874 22.69 -7.26 5.68
C ASN A 874 21.70 -6.18 5.22
N GLY A 875 20.63 -5.97 6.00
CA GLY A 875 19.71 -4.84 5.80
C GLY A 875 20.12 -3.54 6.51
N LEU A 876 21.07 -3.58 7.45
CA LEU A 876 21.38 -2.41 8.29
C LEU A 876 22.38 -1.47 7.60
N ASN A 877 23.41 -2.02 6.98
CA ASN A 877 24.48 -1.25 6.33
C ASN A 877 25.16 -2.01 5.16
N PRO A 878 24.41 -2.46 4.14
CA PRO A 878 24.99 -3.14 2.98
C PRO A 878 25.87 -2.20 2.15
N ILE A 879 26.90 -2.77 1.52
CA ILE A 879 27.86 -2.09 0.65
C ILE A 879 27.96 -2.88 -0.67
N TRP A 880 27.91 -2.19 -1.81
CA TRP A 880 28.01 -2.78 -3.15
C TRP A 880 29.29 -2.36 -3.88
N LEU A 881 30.42 -2.35 -3.16
CA LEU A 881 31.75 -2.11 -3.71
C LEU A 881 32.40 -3.45 -4.07
N ALA A 882 32.87 -3.60 -5.31
CA ALA A 882 33.48 -4.84 -5.77
C ALA A 882 34.77 -5.16 -4.97
N PRO A 883 34.96 -6.40 -4.48
CA PRO A 883 36.25 -6.81 -3.92
C PRO A 883 37.31 -6.92 -5.03
N ASN A 884 38.54 -6.52 -4.74
CA ASN A 884 39.74 -6.82 -5.54
C ASN A 884 39.84 -6.17 -6.94
N SER A 885 39.78 -4.84 -7.01
CA SER A 885 40.20 -4.08 -8.22
C SER A 885 39.38 -4.35 -9.49
N GLN A 886 38.20 -4.95 -9.40
CA GLN A 886 37.19 -4.79 -10.44
C GLN A 886 36.51 -3.44 -10.25
N PRO A 887 36.32 -2.63 -11.32
CA PRO A 887 35.62 -1.37 -11.19
C PRO A 887 34.20 -1.66 -10.69
N SER A 888 33.85 -1.16 -9.51
CA SER A 888 32.46 -1.12 -9.05
C SER A 888 31.62 -0.55 -10.18
N GLU A 889 30.62 -1.32 -10.54
CA GLU A 889 29.82 -1.21 -11.75
C GLU A 889 29.20 0.21 -11.85
N ILE A 890 29.56 0.95 -12.91
CA ILE A 890 29.02 2.29 -13.22
C ILE A 890 28.01 2.13 -14.36
N PHE A 891 26.86 2.78 -14.25
CA PHE A 891 25.78 2.74 -15.23
C PHE A 891 25.58 4.09 -15.84
N THR A 892 25.43 4.13 -17.17
CA THR A 892 25.19 5.37 -17.89
C THR A 892 23.84 5.28 -18.59
N PHE A 893 22.91 6.16 -18.23
CA PHE A 893 21.63 6.32 -18.89
C PHE A 893 21.68 7.51 -19.85
N SER A 894 21.10 7.33 -21.04
CA SER A 894 20.87 8.41 -21.99
C SER A 894 19.43 8.91 -21.83
N VAL A 895 19.25 10.22 -21.65
CA VAL A 895 17.96 10.86 -21.42
C VAL A 895 17.61 11.73 -22.63
N TYR A 896 16.53 11.40 -23.30
CA TYR A 896 15.98 12.17 -24.42
C TYR A 896 14.98 13.26 -23.96
N GLU A 897 14.14 12.96 -22.98
CA GLU A 897 13.04 13.84 -22.51
C GLU A 897 13.14 14.14 -21.00
N PRO A 898 14.05 15.02 -20.57
CA PRO A 898 14.36 15.25 -19.15
C PRO A 898 13.16 15.69 -18.31
N ASP A 899 12.25 16.48 -18.87
CA ASP A 899 11.12 17.07 -18.12
C ASP A 899 10.00 16.07 -17.79
N LEU A 900 10.00 14.87 -18.39
CA LEU A 900 9.01 13.82 -18.15
C LEU A 900 9.68 12.47 -17.79
N THR A 901 10.95 12.49 -17.42
CA THR A 901 11.73 11.30 -17.10
C THR A 901 12.03 11.21 -15.61
N PHE A 902 11.86 10.01 -15.06
CA PHE A 902 12.05 9.76 -13.64
C PHE A 902 13.19 8.76 -13.43
N LEU A 903 14.11 9.12 -12.55
CA LEU A 903 15.10 8.21 -12.01
C LEU A 903 14.52 7.52 -10.76
N ARG A 904 14.38 6.21 -10.84
CA ARG A 904 13.72 5.39 -9.83
C ARG A 904 14.70 4.39 -9.24
N PHE A 905 14.84 4.41 -7.92
CA PHE A 905 15.57 3.43 -7.12
C PHE A 905 14.57 2.53 -6.43
N VAL A 906 14.73 1.22 -6.54
CA VAL A 906 13.91 0.23 -5.83
C VAL A 906 14.83 -0.73 -5.11
N VAL A 907 14.65 -0.83 -3.79
CA VAL A 907 15.37 -1.81 -2.97
C VAL A 907 14.47 -3.02 -2.82
N PHE A 908 14.98 -4.16 -3.25
CA PHE A 908 14.36 -5.46 -3.07
C PHE A 908 15.15 -6.26 -2.05
N GLU A 909 14.50 -7.21 -1.39
CA GLU A 909 15.19 -8.37 -0.84
C GLU A 909 15.08 -9.55 -1.80
N GLU A 910 16.09 -10.40 -1.80
CA GLU A 910 15.99 -11.75 -2.35
C GLU A 910 15.55 -12.70 -1.24
N ASP A 911 14.38 -13.32 -1.39
CA ASP A 911 13.91 -14.32 -0.43
C ASP A 911 14.52 -15.71 -0.67
N MET A 912 14.13 -16.68 0.16
CA MET A 912 14.59 -18.08 0.06
C MET A 912 14.22 -18.78 -1.26
N PHE A 913 13.34 -18.19 -2.07
CA PHE A 913 12.96 -18.68 -3.40
C PHE A 913 13.69 -17.96 -4.53
N SER A 914 14.67 -17.11 -4.20
CA SER A 914 15.33 -16.20 -5.12
C SER A 914 14.34 -15.23 -5.79
N ASP A 915 13.22 -14.97 -5.12
CA ASP A 915 12.20 -14.06 -5.60
C ASP A 915 12.43 -12.65 -5.01
N PRO A 916 12.33 -11.61 -5.84
CA PRO A 916 12.52 -10.24 -5.37
C PRO A 916 11.27 -9.73 -4.66
N ASN A 917 11.38 -9.42 -3.36
CA ASN A 917 10.31 -8.78 -2.60
C ASN A 917 10.65 -7.31 -2.33
N PHE A 918 9.68 -6.44 -2.57
CA PHE A 918 9.85 -5.00 -2.39
C PHE A 918 10.14 -4.64 -0.92
N LEU A 919 11.21 -3.88 -0.67
CA LEU A 919 11.50 -3.29 0.65
C LEU A 919 11.19 -1.80 0.68
N ALA A 920 11.71 -1.06 -0.30
CA ALA A 920 11.64 0.40 -0.33
C ALA A 920 11.85 0.95 -1.75
N GLN A 921 11.53 2.22 -1.97
CA GLN A 921 11.80 2.91 -3.22
C GLN A 921 12.07 4.40 -3.02
N ALA A 922 12.73 5.02 -3.98
CA ALA A 922 12.72 6.47 -4.12
C ALA A 922 12.70 6.83 -5.62
N THR A 923 11.83 7.76 -6.00
CA THR A 923 11.63 8.16 -7.40
C THR A 923 11.77 9.67 -7.48
N PHE A 924 12.64 10.16 -8.37
CA PHE A 924 12.96 11.58 -8.53
C PHE A 924 13.00 11.98 -10.01
N PRO A 925 12.67 13.23 -10.34
CA PRO A 925 13.15 13.87 -11.57
C PRO A 925 14.69 13.97 -11.57
N VAL A 926 15.33 13.90 -12.74
CA VAL A 926 16.78 13.66 -12.93
C VAL A 926 17.69 14.86 -12.56
N LYS A 927 18.42 14.91 -11.40
CA LYS A 927 19.56 15.86 -11.03
C LYS A 927 20.51 15.36 -9.86
N GLY A 928 21.87 15.46 -9.97
CA GLY A 928 22.93 15.51 -8.88
C GLY A 928 23.49 14.25 -8.13
N TYR A 929 24.68 14.35 -7.46
CA TYR A 929 25.44 13.34 -6.62
C TYR A 929 25.05 13.33 -5.13
N ARG A 930 24.32 12.34 -4.58
CA ARG A 930 23.68 12.53 -3.25
C ARG A 930 23.22 11.27 -2.49
N SER A 931 22.80 11.47 -1.24
CA SER A 931 21.94 10.53 -0.50
C SER A 931 20.59 10.39 -1.18
N VAL A 932 20.01 9.19 -1.12
CA VAL A 932 18.68 8.88 -1.60
C VAL A 932 17.85 8.39 -0.42
N PRO A 933 17.16 9.30 0.31
CA PRO A 933 16.20 8.92 1.33
C PRO A 933 15.10 8.03 0.74
N LEU A 934 14.85 6.90 1.39
CA LEU A 934 13.95 5.88 0.90
C LEU A 934 12.52 6.07 1.44
N LYS A 935 11.55 5.66 0.62
CA LYS A 935 10.12 5.68 0.89
C LYS A 935 9.55 4.26 0.82
N ASN A 936 8.40 4.05 1.42
CA ASN A 936 7.65 2.81 1.30
C ASN A 936 6.86 2.74 -0.03
N GLY A 937 6.03 1.69 -0.18
CA GLY A 937 5.22 1.50 -1.39
C GLY A 937 4.17 2.59 -1.66
N PHE A 938 3.72 3.30 -0.62
CA PHE A 938 2.78 4.43 -0.68
C PHE A 938 3.48 5.79 -0.81
N SER A 939 4.79 5.81 -1.08
CA SER A 939 5.62 7.02 -1.16
C SER A 939 5.71 7.80 0.16
N GLU A 940 5.50 7.13 1.29
CA GLU A 940 5.73 7.68 2.64
C GLU A 940 7.18 7.47 3.06
N ASN A 941 7.80 8.48 3.67
CA ASN A 941 9.21 8.41 4.10
C ASN A 941 9.45 7.29 5.12
N LEU A 942 10.56 6.59 4.98
CA LEU A 942 11.05 5.62 5.96
C LEU A 942 12.09 6.29 6.86
N GLU A 943 11.93 6.20 8.18
CA GLU A 943 12.84 6.80 9.16
C GLU A 943 14.27 6.24 8.95
N LEU A 944 15.26 7.13 8.73
CA LEU A 944 16.69 6.84 8.50
C LEU A 944 17.08 5.99 7.27
N ALA A 945 16.13 5.33 6.60
CA ALA A 945 16.42 4.46 5.47
C ALA A 945 16.92 5.28 4.27
N SER A 946 18.11 4.98 3.77
CA SER A 946 18.74 5.75 2.67
C SER A 946 19.72 4.91 1.85
N LEU A 947 19.91 5.26 0.59
CA LEU A 947 21.04 4.82 -0.23
C LEU A 947 22.08 5.94 -0.33
N LEU A 948 23.35 5.56 -0.43
CA LEU A 948 24.42 6.46 -0.88
C LEU A 948 24.76 6.11 -2.32
N VAL A 949 24.65 7.10 -3.22
CA VAL A 949 24.90 6.93 -4.64
C VAL A 949 25.84 8.01 -5.17
N TYR A 950 26.67 7.63 -6.14
CA TYR A 950 27.37 8.57 -7.01
C TYR A 950 26.50 8.76 -8.26
N VAL A 951 26.15 10.00 -8.61
CA VAL A 951 25.30 10.34 -9.76
C VAL A 951 25.87 11.59 -10.44
N ASP A 952 26.42 11.44 -11.65
CA ASP A 952 26.84 12.54 -12.53
C ASP A 952 25.75 12.84 -13.56
N ILE A 953 25.42 14.10 -13.80
CA ILE A 953 24.44 14.49 -14.81
C ILE A 953 25.04 15.54 -15.72
N GLN A 954 25.30 15.13 -16.97
CA GLN A 954 25.92 15.97 -17.99
C GLN A 954 24.89 16.35 -19.05
N GLN A 955 24.73 17.66 -19.27
CA GLN A 955 23.94 18.16 -20.39
C GLN A 955 24.74 18.04 -21.70
N VAL A 956 24.15 17.43 -22.72
CA VAL A 956 24.77 17.31 -24.03
C VAL A 956 24.51 18.62 -24.80
N GLU A 957 25.50 19.52 -24.86
CA GLU A 957 25.40 20.73 -25.66
C GLU A 957 25.39 20.39 -27.17
N VAL A 958 24.35 20.80 -27.88
CA VAL A 958 24.38 20.85 -29.37
C VAL A 958 25.17 22.11 -29.75
N ARG A 959 26.51 22.05 -29.76
CA ARG A 959 27.32 23.15 -30.28
C ARG A 959 27.47 23.05 -31.80
N ASP A 960 26.94 24.08 -32.46
CA ASP A 960 27.15 24.39 -33.86
C ASP A 960 28.65 24.33 -34.21
N ARG A 961 29.03 23.47 -35.17
CA ARG A 961 30.42 23.01 -35.45
C ARG A 961 31.41 24.13 -35.84
N LYS A 962 30.99 25.39 -35.96
CA LYS A 962 31.86 26.49 -36.44
C LYS A 962 32.63 27.24 -35.35
N PHE A 963 32.10 27.35 -34.12
CA PHE A 963 32.74 28.21 -33.11
C PHE A 963 33.95 27.57 -32.39
N VAL A 964 33.99 26.23 -32.34
CA VAL A 964 35.02 25.49 -31.60
C VAL A 964 36.38 25.51 -32.32
N ASN A 965 36.41 25.59 -33.65
CA ASN A 965 37.68 25.65 -34.39
C ASN A 965 38.40 26.99 -34.21
N ASP A 966 37.68 28.11 -34.16
CA ASP A 966 38.31 29.43 -34.01
C ASP A 966 38.86 29.66 -32.60
N VAL A 967 38.18 29.13 -31.58
CA VAL A 967 38.63 29.19 -30.18
C VAL A 967 39.82 28.25 -29.93
N ILE A 968 39.82 27.04 -30.50
CA ILE A 968 40.96 26.10 -30.38
C ILE A 968 42.21 26.64 -31.10
N ILE A 969 42.06 27.32 -32.24
CA ILE A 969 43.19 27.98 -32.93
C ILE A 969 43.71 29.18 -32.12
N TYR A 970 42.82 29.95 -31.47
CA TYR A 970 43.20 31.06 -30.60
C TYR A 970 43.97 30.60 -29.35
N PHE A 971 43.57 29.48 -28.72
CA PHE A 971 44.27 28.93 -27.54
C PHE A 971 45.54 28.16 -27.89
N LYS A 972 45.62 27.44 -29.03
CA LYS A 972 46.85 26.76 -29.47
C LYS A 972 47.99 27.73 -29.78
N LYS A 973 47.71 28.94 -30.30
CA LYS A 973 48.74 29.96 -30.54
C LYS A 973 49.28 30.60 -29.26
N ARG A 974 48.52 30.59 -28.16
CA ARG A 974 48.92 31.24 -26.89
C ARG A 974 49.70 30.31 -25.96
N PHE A 975 49.47 29.00 -26.03
CA PHE A 975 50.22 28.01 -25.24
C PHE A 975 51.62 27.71 -25.79
N TYR A 976 51.87 27.91 -27.09
CA TYR A 976 53.22 27.76 -27.67
C TYR A 976 54.24 28.81 -27.19
N PHE A 977 53.77 29.88 -26.53
CA PHE A 977 54.61 30.96 -26.00
C PHE A 977 54.99 30.78 -24.52
N ILE A 978 54.37 29.84 -23.80
CA ILE A 978 54.56 29.66 -22.35
C ILE A 978 55.51 28.49 -22.04
N GLU A 979 55.62 27.49 -22.92
CA GLU A 979 56.54 26.36 -22.72
C GLU A 979 58.03 26.71 -22.87
N ASN A 980 58.39 27.85 -23.48
CA ASN A 980 59.80 28.23 -23.71
C ASN A 980 60.41 29.19 -22.67
N THR A 981 59.71 29.49 -21.56
CA THR A 981 60.22 30.45 -20.55
C THR A 981 60.36 29.86 -19.14
N MET A 982 60.11 28.56 -18.93
CA MET A 982 60.28 27.88 -17.62
C MET A 982 61.26 26.69 -17.66
N LEU A 983 62.24 26.73 -18.57
CA LEU A 983 63.43 25.89 -18.52
C LEU A 983 64.69 26.77 -18.38
N VAL A 984 64.84 27.45 -17.23
CA VAL A 984 66.10 27.92 -16.63
C VAL A 984 65.96 27.90 -15.12
#